data_AF-A0A2U1NW00-F1
#
_entry.id   AF-A0A2U1NW00-F1
#
_cell.length_a   1.000
_cell.length_b   1.000
_cell.length_c   1.000
_cell.angle_alpha   90.00
_cell.angle_beta   90.00
_cell.angle_gamma   90.00
#
_symmetry.space_group_name_H-M   'P 1'
#
loop_
_entity.id
_entity.type
_entity.pdbx_description
1 polymer ?
#
loop_
_entity_poly.entity_id
_entity_poly.type
_entity_poly.pdbx_seq_one_letter_code
_entity_poly.pdbx_strand_id
1 'polypeptide(L)'
;MWKDGCRHAAAECFTLAGCYSDAAEAYAKGDKFSNCLLVCKKGKLYYEGLHFIETWKKDVKVQSKEIEQIEQEFLESVALDYYEQKDPKSMMKFVRAFCSMESKRIFLRSLGCLDDLLLLEEESGHFVEAADLAKSWGDLPKDADLLEKAGDFQGAAMCLIWYVLFRTAWGNGNTGWPLKQFDQMEEICNKVKSLAKLDSENFYEFVCRELKVISGQHNSLPELKKDLHDSQEIGSFRGEILSIRKILDAHFHLHLTKYEWEDELPIDISEHCDNFENQVSIRTLVFYWNLWKNHIVDNFEKIGTPANVFCLTYLGVNKYRVNGDMVYLLFDKDAYWARNYTQKGFYGEWKKQFGHKGLQKDGKRVTIDEKELMIAMWSYWRSELLYVGIKVLETLEGLYKSKLNGSAFHQSTSLLHICEVSKFLLYYQSVNATGADRRKVQRFLGISLKYFDFVFPLDWRNAVSHDLVSLRETDLSVNLLEEIIDQMVEITALGSVLMIFLGSRVSVAAYENLINKLNRYPQWKSFVEKFRDGGLKGVHVAPALEFALNDSFRAGWKRATYLTPHSAAYLTPHNAAYLTPHSIVYLLDRLLLMRSFSSRFFYTTKSTFVGSFTHIHSSSTSSTGPSSFDVNFFILDVVFELLDDRVTTISWIRKLSMDVSYYPLLILKLVMIVSLICLKLPEHCDFLLELLSEVVAEAFLSIDDPLLIVRSENASPKVNAPCAIFVDLENSKEEIMSVLFPRKNTHNVSTSSNTVNAGTIPEVSSSNTLPDSNMNMHCLEPQMNWKVIEEISKAINAKKGVALNKLSAATMIKDEPEINICTLTTTLVNLKSLSDEDLWVVCKAIYCLNVLSFAYETSSPDIKQSDLIEDVKIAVMWLQGYRPKIDDFMKNAAMSQESKVGQMVVLVSSCTSEVKEKGDEDSQVEMLKNSGDNTQDARNNKGKGNNKAKKSKKNKGKKK
;
A
#
# COMPACT_ATOMS: atom_id res chain seq x y z
N MET A 1 13.33 63.60 83.59
CA MET A 1 12.21 63.11 82.75
C MET A 1 11.70 64.21 81.80
N TRP A 2 12.59 64.98 81.15
CA TRP A 2 12.24 66.23 80.44
C TRP A 2 13.19 66.49 79.24
N LYS A 3 13.57 65.46 78.48
CA LYS A 3 14.41 65.61 77.26
C LYS A 3 13.74 65.12 75.97
N ASP A 4 12.92 64.08 76.04
CA ASP A 4 12.44 63.37 74.83
C ASP A 4 11.32 64.14 74.12
N GLY A 5 10.44 64.81 74.88
CA GLY A 5 9.36 65.65 74.32
C GLY A 5 9.87 66.78 73.43
N CYS A 6 11.02 67.40 73.75
CA CYS A 6 11.63 68.42 72.91
C CYS A 6 12.17 67.87 71.59
N ARG A 7 12.66 66.62 71.56
CA ARG A 7 13.18 66.00 70.32
C ARG A 7 12.05 65.70 69.34
N HIS A 8 10.93 65.18 69.85
CA HIS A 8 9.76 64.86 69.02
C HIS A 8 9.17 66.13 68.37
N ALA A 9 8.93 67.17 69.16
CA ALA A 9 8.42 68.45 68.65
C ALA A 9 9.39 69.13 67.66
N ALA A 10 10.71 69.05 67.91
CA ALA A 10 11.70 69.55 66.96
C ALA A 10 11.66 68.80 65.62
N ALA A 11 11.57 67.47 65.65
CA ALA A 11 11.49 66.63 64.46
C ALA A 11 10.18 66.88 63.65
N GLU A 12 9.05 67.11 64.34
CA GLU A 12 7.81 67.56 63.67
C GLU A 12 7.97 68.94 63.04
N CYS A 13 8.55 69.93 63.74
CA CYS A 13 8.82 71.24 63.19
C CYS A 13 9.73 71.19 61.94
N PHE A 14 10.80 70.40 61.97
CA PHE A 14 11.66 70.18 60.79
C PHE A 14 10.89 69.49 59.64
N THR A 15 10.02 68.52 59.96
CA THR A 15 9.17 67.83 58.96
C THR A 15 8.14 68.75 58.31
N LEU A 16 7.63 69.76 59.05
CA LEU A 16 6.73 70.79 58.55
C LEU A 16 7.47 71.88 57.76
N ALA A 17 8.71 72.20 58.14
CA ALA A 17 9.58 73.14 57.43
C ALA A 17 10.19 72.55 56.13
N GLY A 18 10.07 71.24 55.90
CA GLY A 18 10.69 70.55 54.76
C GLY A 18 12.16 70.17 54.95
N CYS A 19 12.73 70.41 56.14
CA CYS A 19 14.09 70.04 56.51
C CYS A 19 14.18 68.56 56.87
N TYR A 20 13.99 67.68 55.87
CA TYR A 20 13.76 66.26 56.11
C TYR A 20 14.98 65.50 56.67
N SER A 21 16.21 65.94 56.43
CA SER A 21 17.41 65.29 56.98
C SER A 21 17.56 65.57 58.48
N ASP A 22 17.43 66.84 58.90
CA ASP A 22 17.40 67.24 60.32
C ASP A 22 16.25 66.55 61.07
N ALA A 23 15.08 66.42 60.44
CA ALA A 23 13.94 65.70 60.97
C ALA A 23 14.23 64.20 61.15
N ALA A 24 14.81 63.54 60.15
CA ALA A 24 15.17 62.12 60.21
C ALA A 24 16.21 61.85 61.31
N GLU A 25 17.25 62.67 61.40
CA GLU A 25 18.28 62.54 62.43
C GLU A 25 17.72 62.79 63.84
N ALA A 26 16.79 63.74 63.99
CA ALA A 26 16.10 64.01 65.26
C ALA A 26 15.16 62.86 65.69
N TYR A 27 14.47 62.21 64.75
CA TYR A 27 13.67 61.00 65.03
C TYR A 27 14.55 59.78 65.35
N ALA A 28 15.68 59.59 64.65
CA ALA A 28 16.65 58.54 64.93
C ALA A 28 17.25 58.68 66.34
N LYS A 29 17.63 59.92 66.73
CA LYS A 29 18.11 60.27 68.09
C LYS A 29 16.99 60.25 69.16
N GLY A 30 15.78 59.85 68.82
CA GLY A 30 14.63 59.75 69.72
C GLY A 30 13.95 58.37 69.73
N ASP A 31 14.63 57.35 69.21
CA ASP A 31 14.15 55.96 69.10
C ASP A 31 12.79 55.85 68.37
N LYS A 32 12.52 56.76 67.41
CA LYS A 32 11.31 56.78 66.58
C LYS A 32 11.60 56.27 65.17
N PHE A 33 12.00 55.00 65.10
CA PHE A 33 12.44 54.29 63.89
C PHE A 33 11.46 54.45 62.70
N SER A 34 10.16 54.22 62.92
CA SER A 34 9.11 54.40 61.90
C SER A 34 9.03 55.84 61.39
N ASN A 35 8.97 56.84 62.28
CA ASN A 35 8.92 58.26 61.88
C ASN A 35 10.18 58.68 61.12
N CYS A 36 11.36 58.20 61.53
CA CYS A 36 12.63 58.45 60.84
C CYS A 36 12.56 57.96 59.38
N LEU A 37 12.17 56.70 59.15
CA LEU A 37 12.10 56.12 57.80
C LEU A 37 10.96 56.70 56.96
N LEU A 38 9.81 57.04 57.56
CA LEU A 38 8.72 57.76 56.90
C LEU A 38 9.17 59.15 56.42
N VAL A 39 9.96 59.87 57.23
CA VAL A 39 10.54 61.16 56.83
C VAL A 39 11.63 60.97 55.76
N CYS A 40 12.50 59.97 55.88
CA CYS A 40 13.48 59.64 54.84
C CYS A 40 12.77 59.39 53.50
N LYS A 41 11.68 58.61 53.50
CA LYS A 41 10.87 58.38 52.29
C LYS A 41 10.24 59.67 51.76
N LYS A 42 9.59 60.46 52.63
CA LYS A 42 8.94 61.73 52.26
C LYS A 42 9.91 62.75 51.66
N GLY A 43 11.16 62.78 52.14
CA GLY A 43 12.23 63.63 51.60
C GLY A 43 13.05 63.02 50.45
N LYS A 44 12.76 61.77 50.02
CA LYS A 44 13.58 60.97 49.10
C LYS A 44 15.04 60.76 49.56
N LEU A 45 15.30 60.84 50.87
CA LEU A 45 16.59 60.64 51.52
C LEU A 45 16.90 59.14 51.67
N TYR A 46 16.75 58.39 50.57
CA TYR A 46 16.74 56.92 50.56
C TYR A 46 18.04 56.31 51.12
N TYR A 47 19.20 56.89 50.80
CA TYR A 47 20.49 56.42 51.31
C TYR A 47 20.77 56.80 52.76
N GLU A 48 20.20 57.90 53.27
CA GLU A 48 20.26 58.24 54.71
C GLU A 48 19.41 57.25 55.51
N GLY A 49 18.20 56.92 55.03
CA GLY A 49 17.36 55.86 55.59
C GLY A 49 18.07 54.51 55.65
N LEU A 50 18.74 54.10 54.56
CA LEU A 50 19.55 52.88 54.54
C LEU A 50 20.71 52.93 55.56
N HIS A 51 21.41 54.05 55.68
CA HIS A 51 22.49 54.22 56.66
C HIS A 51 21.97 54.16 58.10
N PHE A 52 20.79 54.69 58.40
CA PHE A 52 20.15 54.54 59.71
C PHE A 52 19.85 53.07 60.02
N ILE A 53 19.30 52.31 59.06
CA ILE A 53 19.08 50.85 59.18
C ILE A 53 20.40 50.09 59.43
N GLU A 54 21.45 50.38 58.64
CA GLU A 54 22.79 49.80 58.83
C GLU A 54 23.45 50.19 60.17
N THR A 55 22.97 51.26 60.81
CA THR A 55 23.42 51.68 62.14
C THR A 55 22.65 50.91 63.22
N TRP A 56 21.33 50.87 63.14
CA TRP A 56 20.46 50.17 64.11
C TRP A 56 20.76 48.67 64.19
N LYS A 57 21.09 48.02 63.07
CA LYS A 57 21.52 46.61 63.03
C LYS A 57 22.79 46.29 63.82
N LYS A 58 23.59 47.30 64.20
CA LYS A 58 24.80 47.13 65.02
C LYS A 58 24.51 47.26 66.52
N ASP A 59 23.38 47.86 66.90
CA ASP A 59 22.97 48.02 68.30
C ASP A 59 22.09 46.85 68.76
N VAL A 60 22.70 45.93 69.51
CA VAL A 60 22.10 44.67 70.02
C VAL A 60 20.79 44.88 70.84
N LYS A 61 20.50 46.11 71.28
CA LYS A 61 19.27 46.48 72.01
C LYS A 61 18.05 46.72 71.11
N VAL A 62 18.24 46.80 69.78
CA VAL A 62 17.24 47.34 68.83
C VAL A 62 16.56 46.22 68.00
N GLN A 63 17.00 44.97 68.14
CA GLN A 63 16.42 43.82 67.43
C GLN A 63 15.07 43.40 68.02
N SER A 64 13.98 44.02 67.54
CA SER A 64 12.60 43.54 67.71
C SER A 64 11.97 43.25 66.35
N LYS A 65 11.03 42.29 66.31
CA LYS A 65 10.29 41.94 65.07
C LYS A 65 9.51 43.11 64.47
N GLU A 66 9.06 44.04 65.31
CA GLU A 66 8.37 45.26 64.88
C GLU A 66 9.33 46.18 64.10
N ILE A 67 10.59 46.27 64.53
CA ILE A 67 11.62 47.07 63.85
C ILE A 67 12.05 46.37 62.56
N GLU A 68 12.27 45.04 62.57
CA GLU A 68 12.55 44.27 61.35
C GLU A 68 11.45 44.44 60.28
N GLN A 69 10.17 44.51 60.69
CA GLN A 69 9.06 44.81 59.77
C GLN A 69 9.13 46.25 59.24
N ILE A 70 9.33 47.25 60.10
CA ILE A 70 9.43 48.67 59.71
C ILE A 70 10.61 48.90 58.74
N GLU A 71 11.74 48.23 58.95
CA GLU A 71 12.86 48.25 58.02
C GLU A 71 12.50 47.63 56.66
N GLN A 72 11.88 46.45 56.66
CA GLN A 72 11.53 45.72 55.44
C GLN A 72 10.48 46.48 54.62
N GLU A 73 9.45 47.07 55.24
CA GLU A 73 8.45 47.94 54.59
C GLU A 73 9.09 49.18 53.95
N PHE A 74 10.08 49.80 54.61
CA PHE A 74 10.84 50.89 54.02
C PHE A 74 11.66 50.39 52.80
N LEU A 75 12.46 49.34 52.97
CA LEU A 75 13.36 48.83 51.93
C LEU A 75 12.60 48.35 50.69
N GLU A 76 11.50 47.61 50.84
CA GLU A 76 10.65 47.18 49.73
C GLU A 76 10.04 48.37 49.01
N SER A 77 9.51 49.35 49.75
CA SER A 77 8.85 50.48 49.13
C SER A 77 9.83 51.46 48.46
N VAL A 78 11.08 51.53 48.92
CA VAL A 78 12.15 52.29 48.23
C VAL A 78 12.67 51.54 47.01
N ALA A 79 12.82 50.21 47.08
CA ALA A 79 13.16 49.41 45.92
C ALA A 79 12.08 49.51 44.82
N LEU A 80 10.80 49.56 45.22
CA LEU A 80 9.67 49.77 44.30
C LEU A 80 9.66 51.19 43.70
N ASP A 81 9.89 52.24 44.52
CA ASP A 81 10.08 53.61 44.02
C ASP A 81 11.17 53.67 42.92
N TYR A 82 12.29 52.94 43.06
CA TYR A 82 13.35 52.85 42.04
C TYR A 82 13.00 51.98 40.82
N TYR A 83 12.23 50.91 41.01
CA TYR A 83 11.71 50.08 39.92
C TYR A 83 10.79 50.88 38.98
N GLU A 84 9.86 51.67 39.53
CA GLU A 84 9.00 52.57 38.75
C GLU A 84 9.80 53.63 37.98
N GLN A 85 10.91 54.09 38.55
CA GLN A 85 11.87 55.02 37.91
C GLN A 85 12.78 54.32 36.87
N LYS A 86 12.70 52.99 36.72
CA LYS A 86 13.52 52.16 35.83
C LYS A 86 15.03 52.22 36.11
N ASP A 87 15.41 52.35 37.39
CA ASP A 87 16.79 52.21 37.85
C ASP A 87 16.98 50.87 38.60
N PRO A 88 17.23 49.76 37.88
CA PRO A 88 17.45 48.46 38.51
C PRO A 88 18.75 48.45 39.35
N LYS A 89 19.73 49.31 39.02
CA LYS A 89 21.00 49.38 39.75
C LYS A 89 20.82 49.95 41.15
N SER A 90 20.01 51.00 41.28
CA SER A 90 19.62 51.53 42.60
C SER A 90 18.66 50.59 43.33
N MET A 91 17.63 50.06 42.66
CA MET A 91 16.72 49.05 43.22
C MET A 91 17.50 47.90 43.88
N MET A 92 18.44 47.29 43.15
CA MET A 92 19.22 46.14 43.63
C MET A 92 20.25 46.47 44.73
N LYS A 93 20.48 47.75 45.05
CA LYS A 93 21.20 48.13 46.27
C LYS A 93 20.30 48.02 47.52
N PHE A 94 19.01 48.35 47.40
CA PHE A 94 18.05 48.20 48.50
C PHE A 94 17.57 46.74 48.66
N VAL A 95 17.33 46.02 47.56
CA VAL A 95 16.95 44.59 47.61
C VAL A 95 18.02 43.73 48.29
N ARG A 96 19.32 43.98 48.04
CA ARG A 96 20.41 43.27 48.75
C ARG A 96 20.37 43.46 50.27
N ALA A 97 19.85 44.58 50.77
CA ALA A 97 19.76 44.92 52.19
C ALA A 97 18.54 44.32 52.94
N PHE A 98 17.61 43.67 52.22
CA PHE A 98 16.46 42.98 52.82
C PHE A 98 16.89 41.90 53.83
N CYS A 99 16.07 41.68 54.86
CA CYS A 99 16.41 40.83 56.00
C CYS A 99 16.55 39.33 55.66
N SER A 100 15.85 38.81 54.65
CA SER A 100 15.87 37.39 54.29
C SER A 100 15.98 37.16 52.78
N MET A 101 16.50 35.99 52.40
CA MET A 101 16.50 35.53 51.00
C MET A 101 15.09 35.32 50.45
N GLU A 102 14.15 34.84 51.26
CA GLU A 102 12.79 34.60 50.79
C GLU A 102 12.06 35.92 50.49
N SER A 103 12.28 36.96 51.29
CA SER A 103 11.81 38.32 50.99
C SER A 103 12.35 38.82 49.64
N LYS A 104 13.63 38.58 49.34
CA LYS A 104 14.26 38.93 48.04
C LYS A 104 13.65 38.13 46.89
N ARG A 105 13.46 36.82 47.08
CA ARG A 105 12.81 35.91 46.11
C ARG A 105 11.38 36.34 45.80
N ILE A 106 10.56 36.62 46.82
CA ILE A 106 9.17 37.06 46.67
C ILE A 106 9.09 38.40 45.93
N PHE A 107 9.89 39.39 46.35
CA PHE A 107 9.88 40.74 45.76
C PHE A 107 10.36 40.77 44.31
N LEU A 108 11.48 40.10 43.99
CA LEU A 108 11.97 40.07 42.61
C LEU A 108 11.05 39.24 41.70
N ARG A 109 10.38 38.20 42.22
CA ARG A 109 9.36 37.45 41.47
C ARG A 109 8.09 38.26 41.24
N SER A 110 7.63 39.08 42.20
CA SER A 110 6.41 39.88 42.04
C SER A 110 6.58 41.03 41.04
N LEU A 111 7.79 41.56 40.89
CA LEU A 111 8.15 42.54 39.85
C LEU A 111 8.57 41.91 38.51
N GLY A 112 8.78 40.59 38.45
CA GLY A 112 9.29 39.89 37.26
C GLY A 112 10.79 40.06 36.98
N CYS A 113 11.55 40.63 37.93
CA CYS A 113 12.99 40.88 37.85
C CYS A 113 13.83 39.60 38.04
N LEU A 114 13.60 38.60 37.19
CA LEU A 114 14.23 37.27 37.31
C LEU A 114 15.72 37.27 36.98
N ASP A 115 16.19 38.16 36.09
CA ASP A 115 17.61 38.33 35.78
C ASP A 115 18.40 38.82 37.00
N ASP A 116 17.86 39.83 37.70
CA ASP A 116 18.41 40.34 38.95
C ASP A 116 18.36 39.30 40.07
N LEU A 117 17.33 38.45 40.10
CA LEU A 117 17.23 37.34 41.05
C LEU A 117 18.29 36.28 40.81
N LEU A 118 18.53 35.86 39.56
CA LEU A 118 19.59 34.89 39.23
C LEU A 118 20.96 35.38 39.69
N LEU A 119 21.28 36.64 39.41
CA LEU A 119 22.52 37.27 39.87
C LEU A 119 22.64 37.25 41.40
N LEU A 120 21.54 37.48 42.13
CA LEU A 120 21.53 37.49 43.58
C LEU A 120 21.67 36.08 44.19
N GLU A 121 21.09 35.04 43.57
CA GLU A 121 21.34 33.64 43.97
C GLU A 121 22.80 33.22 43.68
N GLU A 122 23.37 33.60 42.54
CA GLU A 122 24.80 33.35 42.23
C GLU A 122 25.74 34.11 43.20
N GLU A 123 25.46 35.38 43.52
CA GLU A 123 26.20 36.16 44.54
C GLU A 123 26.11 35.54 45.94
N SER A 124 25.01 34.83 46.23
CA SER A 124 24.76 34.20 47.53
C SER A 124 25.24 32.74 47.62
N GLY A 125 25.68 32.15 46.51
CA GLY A 125 26.09 30.74 46.44
C GLY A 125 24.95 29.72 46.39
N HIS A 126 23.70 30.15 46.19
CA HIS A 126 22.52 29.27 46.05
C HIS A 126 22.42 28.70 44.63
N PHE A 127 23.44 27.94 44.23
CA PHE A 127 23.60 27.50 42.83
C PHE A 127 22.49 26.54 42.37
N VAL A 128 21.80 25.84 43.28
CA VAL A 128 20.65 24.98 42.96
C VAL A 128 19.44 25.83 42.55
N GLU A 129 19.06 26.83 43.36
CA GLU A 129 17.96 27.75 42.99
C GLU A 129 18.31 28.63 41.79
N ALA A 130 19.59 28.94 41.58
CA ALA A 130 20.07 29.58 40.36
C ALA A 130 19.91 28.67 39.13
N ALA A 131 20.25 27.38 39.24
CA ALA A 131 20.07 26.40 38.16
C ALA A 131 18.58 26.25 37.80
N ASP A 132 17.69 26.06 38.78
CA ASP A 132 16.25 25.99 38.54
C ASP A 132 15.69 27.28 37.89
N LEU A 133 16.27 28.45 38.14
CA LEU A 133 15.95 29.69 37.42
C LEU A 133 16.40 29.64 35.94
N ALA A 134 17.65 29.27 35.65
CA ALA A 134 18.18 29.16 34.29
C ALA A 134 17.44 28.10 33.46
N LYS A 135 17.16 26.94 34.06
CA LYS A 135 16.32 25.86 33.57
C LYS A 135 14.90 26.33 33.24
N SER A 136 14.33 27.22 34.06
CA SER A 136 13.04 27.87 33.79
C SER A 136 13.06 28.86 32.62
N TRP A 137 14.24 29.20 32.07
CA TRP A 137 14.40 30.01 30.86
C TRP A 137 14.73 29.18 29.61
N GLY A 138 15.17 27.93 29.78
CA GLY A 138 15.56 27.03 28.68
C GLY A 138 17.04 27.10 28.30
N ASP A 139 17.84 27.83 29.07
CA ASP A 139 19.29 28.00 28.84
C ASP A 139 20.06 26.81 29.43
N LEU A 140 20.05 25.67 28.70
CA LEU A 140 20.75 24.44 29.12
C LEU A 140 22.25 24.62 29.42
N PRO A 141 23.03 25.41 28.66
CA PRO A 141 24.41 25.72 29.03
C PRO A 141 24.52 26.42 30.39
N LYS A 142 23.69 27.44 30.64
CA LYS A 142 23.70 28.17 31.92
C LYS A 142 23.18 27.33 33.10
N ASP A 143 22.19 26.48 32.87
CA ASP A 143 21.70 25.46 33.82
C ASP A 143 22.85 24.51 34.21
N ALA A 144 23.54 23.92 33.23
CA ALA A 144 24.67 23.03 33.47
C ALA A 144 25.86 23.71 34.19
N ASP A 145 26.21 24.94 33.82
CA ASP A 145 27.26 25.73 34.49
C ASP A 145 26.91 26.09 35.94
N LEU A 146 25.63 26.03 36.34
CA LEU A 146 25.17 26.26 37.71
C LEU A 146 25.07 24.95 38.50
N LEU A 147 24.60 23.87 37.87
CA LEU A 147 24.64 22.52 38.45
C LEU A 147 26.08 22.08 38.74
N GLU A 148 27.05 22.40 37.87
CA GLU A 148 28.48 22.18 38.11
C GLU A 148 28.99 22.93 39.36
N LYS A 149 28.59 24.20 39.55
CA LYS A 149 28.92 24.97 40.77
C LYS A 149 28.21 24.44 42.02
N ALA A 150 27.04 23.83 41.87
CA ALA A 150 26.31 23.17 42.95
C ALA A 150 26.89 21.79 43.33
N GLY A 151 27.78 21.23 42.50
CA GLY A 151 28.32 19.88 42.66
C GLY A 151 27.46 18.76 42.03
N ASP A 152 26.39 19.10 41.31
CA ASP A 152 25.59 18.14 40.54
C ASP A 152 26.22 17.91 39.16
N PHE A 153 27.34 17.18 39.15
CA PHE A 153 28.07 16.85 37.92
C PHE A 153 27.24 15.95 36.98
N GLN A 154 26.35 15.10 37.53
CA GLN A 154 25.47 14.23 36.76
C GLN A 154 24.41 15.03 35.99
N GLY A 155 23.71 15.93 36.68
CA GLY A 155 22.73 16.84 36.10
C GLY A 155 23.35 17.79 35.08
N ALA A 156 24.51 18.36 35.39
CA ALA A 156 25.27 19.22 34.47
C ALA A 156 25.63 18.49 33.18
N ALA A 157 26.19 17.28 33.28
CA ALA A 157 26.53 16.46 32.11
C ALA A 157 25.27 16.10 31.28
N MET A 158 24.17 15.70 31.93
CA MET A 158 22.93 15.35 31.22
C MET A 158 22.30 16.53 30.48
N CYS A 159 22.28 17.73 31.08
CA CYS A 159 21.79 18.95 30.42
C CYS A 159 22.63 19.28 29.17
N LEU A 160 23.96 19.15 29.24
CA LEU A 160 24.83 19.36 28.09
C LEU A 160 24.65 18.28 27.01
N ILE A 161 24.39 17.02 27.34
CA ILE A 161 24.11 15.98 26.32
C ILE A 161 22.76 16.24 25.63
N TRP A 162 21.74 16.73 26.34
CA TRP A 162 20.50 17.20 25.71
C TRP A 162 20.74 18.39 24.78
N TYR A 163 21.59 19.35 25.18
CA TYR A 163 21.97 20.47 24.34
C TYR A 163 22.72 20.01 23.07
N VAL A 164 23.66 19.06 23.18
CA VAL A 164 24.37 18.49 22.02
C VAL A 164 23.42 17.74 21.08
N LEU A 165 22.51 16.91 21.60
CA LEU A 165 21.48 16.25 20.80
C LEU A 165 20.61 17.27 20.05
N PHE A 166 20.12 18.29 20.77
CA PHE A 166 19.27 19.32 20.19
C PHE A 166 20.00 20.14 19.11
N ARG A 167 21.24 20.59 19.38
CA ARG A 167 22.04 21.37 18.44
C ARG A 167 22.44 20.56 17.20
N THR A 168 22.75 19.27 17.34
CA THR A 168 23.03 18.40 16.17
C THR A 168 21.79 18.15 15.31
N ALA A 169 20.60 18.00 15.92
CA ALA A 169 19.34 17.74 15.23
C ALA A 169 18.70 18.99 14.60
N TRP A 170 18.70 20.13 15.29
CA TRP A 170 17.91 21.33 14.91
C TRP A 170 18.71 22.63 14.82
N GLY A 171 19.94 22.65 15.33
CA GLY A 171 20.81 23.82 15.26
C GLY A 171 21.11 24.26 13.83
N ASN A 172 21.44 25.53 13.66
CA ASN A 172 21.92 26.13 12.41
C ASN A 172 21.00 25.87 11.18
N GLY A 173 19.69 25.66 11.40
CA GLY A 173 18.70 25.40 10.34
C GLY A 173 18.50 23.93 9.97
N ASN A 174 18.97 22.98 10.80
CA ASN A 174 18.75 21.54 10.59
C ASN A 174 17.28 21.13 10.79
N THR A 175 16.93 19.98 10.21
CA THR A 175 15.56 19.47 10.05
C THR A 175 15.25 18.23 10.91
N GLY A 176 15.99 18.02 12.01
CA GLY A 176 15.90 16.86 12.89
C GLY A 176 16.91 15.78 12.52
N TRP A 177 16.78 15.23 11.30
CA TRP A 177 17.68 14.20 10.78
C TRP A 177 18.29 14.60 9.41
N PRO A 178 19.53 14.16 9.08
CA PRO A 178 20.51 13.50 9.93
C PRO A 178 21.14 14.45 10.96
N LEU A 179 21.67 13.90 12.06
CA LEU A 179 22.45 14.64 13.04
C LEU A 179 23.73 15.18 12.39
N LYS A 180 24.01 16.49 12.57
CA LYS A 180 25.20 17.14 12.02
C LYS A 180 26.05 17.78 13.11
N GLN A 181 27.36 17.73 12.95
CA GLN A 181 28.29 18.45 13.82
C GLN A 181 28.08 19.97 13.72
N PHE A 182 28.45 20.68 14.77
CA PHE A 182 28.36 22.14 14.90
C PHE A 182 29.56 22.69 15.67
N ASP A 183 29.81 23.99 15.57
CA ASP A 183 30.94 24.65 16.23
C ASP A 183 30.89 24.45 17.76
N GLN A 184 32.05 24.30 18.41
CA GLN A 184 32.19 23.99 19.85
C GLN A 184 31.67 22.61 20.30
N MET A 185 31.14 21.76 19.41
CA MET A 185 30.60 20.44 19.79
C MET A 185 31.66 19.55 20.48
N GLU A 186 32.90 19.52 20.00
CA GLU A 186 33.98 18.73 20.62
C GLU A 186 34.36 19.26 22.01
N GLU A 187 34.43 20.58 22.18
CA GLU A 187 34.69 21.25 23.46
C GLU A 187 33.64 20.87 24.50
N ILE A 188 32.35 20.92 24.13
CA ILE A 188 31.24 20.53 25.00
C ILE A 188 31.27 19.03 25.30
N CYS A 189 31.52 18.17 24.30
CA CYS A 189 31.68 16.73 24.50
C CYS A 189 32.83 16.41 25.47
N ASN A 190 33.91 17.19 25.47
CA ASN A 190 35.03 17.02 26.39
C ASN A 190 34.71 17.56 27.80
N LYS A 191 33.99 18.70 27.94
CA LYS A 191 33.44 19.16 29.23
C LYS A 191 32.50 18.11 29.86
N VAL A 192 31.60 17.56 29.06
CA VAL A 192 30.68 16.47 29.48
C VAL A 192 31.44 15.25 29.98
N LYS A 193 32.49 14.82 29.27
CA LYS A 193 33.36 13.72 29.71
C LYS A 193 34.08 14.02 31.03
N SER A 194 34.57 15.24 31.24
CA SER A 194 35.19 15.61 32.52
C SER A 194 34.19 15.66 33.68
N LEU A 195 32.98 16.19 33.45
CA LEU A 195 31.91 16.18 34.46
C LEU A 195 31.54 14.75 34.87
N ALA A 196 31.36 13.85 33.89
CA ALA A 196 30.99 12.46 34.19
C ALA A 196 32.07 11.71 34.99
N LYS A 197 33.35 12.03 34.83
CA LYS A 197 34.45 11.49 35.66
C LYS A 197 34.47 12.00 37.09
N LEU A 198 33.87 13.16 37.38
CA LEU A 198 33.75 13.70 38.73
C LEU A 198 32.60 13.06 39.52
N ASP A 199 31.65 12.43 38.81
CA ASP A 199 30.55 11.63 39.38
C ASP A 199 30.96 10.17 39.61
N SER A 200 31.11 9.39 38.53
CA SER A 200 31.38 7.95 38.63
C SER A 200 31.87 7.34 37.30
N GLU A 201 32.70 6.30 37.38
CA GLU A 201 33.22 5.62 36.17
C GLU A 201 32.09 4.99 35.33
N ASN A 202 31.06 4.42 35.99
CA ASN A 202 29.88 3.87 35.31
C ASN A 202 29.11 4.94 34.52
N PHE A 203 28.95 6.15 35.10
CA PHE A 203 28.32 7.26 34.40
C PHE A 203 29.23 7.81 33.29
N TYR A 204 30.54 7.86 33.49
CA TYR A 204 31.51 8.20 32.44
C TYR A 204 31.45 7.24 31.24
N GLU A 205 31.33 5.93 31.47
CA GLU A 205 31.15 4.96 30.37
C GLU A 205 29.84 5.18 29.61
N PHE A 206 28.71 5.29 30.33
CA PHE A 206 27.40 5.60 29.73
C PHE A 206 27.46 6.88 28.89
N VAL A 207 28.03 7.95 29.43
CA VAL A 207 28.20 9.24 28.75
C VAL A 207 29.11 9.12 27.52
N CYS A 208 30.17 8.30 27.57
CA CYS A 208 31.02 8.06 26.40
C CYS A 208 30.29 7.30 25.29
N ARG A 209 29.52 6.26 25.62
CA ARG A 209 28.69 5.50 24.65
C ARG A 209 27.62 6.42 24.03
N GLU A 210 26.89 7.18 24.84
CA GLU A 210 25.86 8.13 24.37
C GLU A 210 26.43 9.22 23.45
N LEU A 211 27.56 9.84 23.82
CA LEU A 211 28.21 10.84 22.97
C LEU A 211 28.75 10.23 21.67
N LYS A 212 29.21 8.98 21.67
CA LYS A 212 29.64 8.27 20.44
C LYS A 212 28.44 8.11 19.48
N VAL A 213 27.30 7.64 19.99
CA VAL A 213 26.07 7.49 19.18
C VAL A 213 25.59 8.84 18.62
N ILE A 214 25.67 9.93 19.38
CA ILE A 214 25.25 11.26 18.89
C ILE A 214 26.25 11.83 17.86
N SER A 215 27.56 11.72 18.10
CA SER A 215 28.61 12.45 17.34
C SER A 215 29.16 11.75 16.09
N GLY A 216 29.13 10.41 16.03
CA GLY A 216 29.77 9.65 14.95
C GLY A 216 29.06 9.82 13.60
N GLN A 217 29.70 10.51 12.64
CA GLN A 217 29.12 10.73 11.30
C GLN A 217 29.47 9.64 10.27
N HIS A 218 30.47 8.77 10.55
CA HIS A 218 31.02 7.82 9.58
C HIS A 218 31.33 6.42 10.18
N ASN A 219 30.52 5.98 11.13
CA ASN A 219 30.64 4.65 11.74
C ASN A 219 30.33 3.57 10.68
N SER A 220 31.14 2.51 10.62
CA SER A 220 30.88 1.34 9.79
C SER A 220 29.70 0.51 10.33
N LEU A 221 29.14 -0.40 9.52
CA LEU A 221 28.01 -1.23 9.95
C LEU A 221 28.32 -2.09 11.20
N PRO A 222 29.48 -2.76 11.34
CA PRO A 222 29.81 -3.47 12.57
C PRO A 222 29.94 -2.56 13.79
N GLU A 223 30.50 -1.35 13.63
CA GLU A 223 30.56 -0.35 14.70
C GLU A 223 29.16 0.12 15.11
N LEU A 224 28.23 0.31 14.16
CA LEU A 224 26.84 0.66 14.44
C LEU A 224 26.05 -0.48 15.10
N LYS A 225 26.31 -1.74 14.72
CA LYS A 225 25.75 -2.91 15.40
C LYS A 225 26.25 -3.01 16.84
N LYS A 226 27.55 -2.77 17.06
CA LYS A 226 28.11 -2.67 18.40
C LYS A 226 27.53 -1.48 19.19
N ASP A 227 27.41 -0.30 18.58
CA ASP A 227 26.79 0.87 19.23
C ASP A 227 25.35 0.60 19.68
N LEU A 228 24.60 -0.19 18.91
CA LEU A 228 23.26 -0.66 19.30
C LEU A 228 23.32 -1.63 20.49
N HIS A 229 24.15 -2.68 20.44
CA HIS A 229 24.31 -3.64 21.55
C HIS A 229 24.77 -2.94 22.84
N ASP A 230 25.81 -2.10 22.75
CA ASP A 230 26.36 -1.30 23.85
C ASP A 230 25.32 -0.29 24.39
N SER A 231 24.29 0.08 23.63
CA SER A 231 23.15 0.88 24.09
C SER A 231 22.10 0.02 24.81
N GLN A 232 21.77 -1.15 24.27
CA GLN A 232 20.80 -2.09 24.84
C GLN A 232 21.27 -2.65 26.19
N GLU A 233 22.57 -2.94 26.33
CA GLU A 233 23.19 -3.40 27.59
C GLU A 233 22.94 -2.44 28.76
N ILE A 234 22.90 -1.13 28.50
CA ILE A 234 22.68 -0.08 29.50
C ILE A 234 21.20 0.39 29.49
N GLY A 235 20.35 -0.12 28.58
CA GLY A 235 18.96 0.29 28.42
C GLY A 235 18.78 1.72 27.90
N SER A 236 19.75 2.23 27.11
CA SER A 236 19.64 3.57 26.51
C SER A 236 18.72 3.55 25.30
N PHE A 237 17.43 3.82 25.53
CA PHE A 237 16.44 4.03 24.46
C PHE A 237 16.90 5.09 23.43
N ARG A 238 17.67 6.10 23.86
CA ARG A 238 18.25 7.12 22.96
C ARG A 238 19.37 6.52 22.11
N GLY A 239 20.29 5.77 22.73
CA GLY A 239 21.36 5.07 22.03
C GLY A 239 20.81 4.08 21.00
N GLU A 240 19.82 3.29 21.40
CA GLU A 240 19.09 2.34 20.55
C GLU A 240 18.46 3.02 19.32
N ILE A 241 17.52 3.94 19.51
CA ILE A 241 16.72 4.50 18.41
C ILE A 241 17.57 5.29 17.40
N LEU A 242 18.64 5.94 17.87
CA LEU A 242 19.60 6.64 17.02
C LEU A 242 20.53 5.67 16.28
N SER A 243 21.00 4.59 16.93
CA SER A 243 21.85 3.58 16.30
C SER A 243 21.10 2.81 15.21
N ILE A 244 19.86 2.36 15.48
CA ILE A 244 19.03 1.69 14.46
C ILE A 244 18.73 2.63 13.28
N ARG A 245 18.47 3.92 13.56
CA ARG A 245 18.28 4.93 12.50
C ARG A 245 19.52 5.08 11.62
N LYS A 246 20.73 5.03 12.19
CA LYS A 246 22.00 5.03 11.44
C LYS A 246 22.23 3.74 10.66
N ILE A 247 21.89 2.57 11.21
CA ILE A 247 21.95 1.29 10.49
C ILE A 247 21.04 1.33 9.25
N LEU A 248 19.82 1.85 9.39
CA LEU A 248 18.90 2.05 8.26
C LEU A 248 19.46 3.02 7.20
N ASP A 249 20.09 4.13 7.61
CA ASP A 249 20.78 4.99 6.63
C ASP A 249 21.99 4.29 5.99
N ALA A 250 22.73 3.43 6.71
CA ALA A 250 23.82 2.64 6.13
C ALA A 250 23.31 1.67 5.05
N HIS A 251 22.15 1.03 5.26
CA HIS A 251 21.44 0.28 4.22
C HIS A 251 21.10 1.17 3.00
N PHE A 252 20.49 2.35 3.21
CA PHE A 252 20.04 3.23 2.11
C PHE A 252 21.18 3.83 1.27
N HIS A 253 22.39 3.95 1.83
CA HIS A 253 23.58 4.42 1.11
C HIS A 253 24.41 3.28 0.50
N LEU A 254 24.08 2.02 0.79
CA LEU A 254 24.79 0.87 0.24
C LEU A 254 24.39 0.62 -1.22
N HIS A 255 25.37 0.40 -2.09
CA HIS A 255 25.08 0.00 -3.47
C HIS A 255 24.44 -1.40 -3.51
N LEU A 256 23.37 -1.56 -4.30
CA LEU A 256 22.53 -2.76 -4.32
C LEU A 256 23.31 -4.07 -4.61
N THR A 257 24.46 -4.00 -5.30
CA THR A 257 25.32 -5.18 -5.55
C THR A 257 26.13 -5.66 -4.34
N LYS A 258 26.05 -4.94 -3.21
CA LYS A 258 26.61 -5.36 -1.92
C LYS A 258 25.54 -5.92 -0.98
N TYR A 259 24.28 -5.98 -1.40
CA TYR A 259 23.31 -6.83 -0.74
C TYR A 259 23.61 -8.28 -1.10
N GLU A 260 23.69 -9.11 -0.07
CA GLU A 260 23.70 -10.55 -0.18
C GLU A 260 22.28 -11.08 -0.23
N TRP A 261 22.16 -12.28 -0.78
CA TRP A 261 20.90 -12.98 -0.97
C TRP A 261 20.88 -14.21 -0.06
N GLU A 262 19.80 -14.37 0.71
CA GLU A 262 19.56 -15.52 1.56
C GLU A 262 18.66 -16.50 0.79
N ASP A 263 19.16 -17.70 0.45
CA ASP A 263 18.40 -18.69 -0.34
C ASP A 263 17.39 -19.51 0.50
N GLU A 264 17.46 -19.47 1.84
CA GLU A 264 16.59 -20.26 2.74
C GLU A 264 15.69 -19.38 3.63
N LEU A 265 14.51 -19.92 4.02
CA LEU A 265 13.66 -19.30 5.04
C LEU A 265 14.10 -19.74 6.45
N PRO A 266 14.24 -18.80 7.40
CA PRO A 266 14.65 -19.11 8.76
C PRO A 266 13.53 -19.65 9.63
N ILE A 267 13.91 -20.25 10.77
CA ILE A 267 12.99 -20.62 11.85
C ILE A 267 12.81 -19.46 12.85
N ASP A 268 13.87 -18.67 13.12
CA ASP A 268 13.77 -17.38 13.84
C ASP A 268 14.44 -16.23 13.06
N ILE A 269 13.84 -15.04 13.14
CA ILE A 269 14.37 -13.81 12.55
C ILE A 269 15.49 -13.22 13.42
N SER A 270 15.37 -13.26 14.75
CA SER A 270 16.34 -12.67 15.70
C SER A 270 17.69 -13.40 15.70
N GLU A 271 17.71 -14.68 16.06
CA GLU A 271 18.93 -15.51 16.25
C GLU A 271 19.88 -15.48 15.04
N HIS A 272 19.35 -15.28 13.85
CA HIS A 272 20.13 -15.19 12.62
C HIS A 272 20.68 -13.79 12.33
N CYS A 273 20.00 -12.71 12.74
CA CYS A 273 20.47 -11.34 12.48
C CYS A 273 21.75 -11.01 13.27
N ASP A 274 21.93 -11.65 14.42
CA ASP A 274 23.13 -11.57 15.25
C ASP A 274 24.34 -12.25 14.59
N ASN A 275 24.11 -13.34 13.82
CA ASN A 275 25.16 -14.05 13.09
C ASN A 275 25.73 -13.27 11.87
N PHE A 276 25.02 -12.23 11.40
CA PHE A 276 25.38 -11.49 10.17
C PHE A 276 26.23 -10.24 10.48
N GLU A 277 27.36 -10.38 11.19
CA GLU A 277 28.15 -9.22 11.67
C GLU A 277 28.49 -8.17 10.60
N ASN A 278 28.88 -8.63 9.40
CA ASN A 278 29.37 -7.78 8.31
C ASN A 278 28.42 -7.69 7.09
N GLN A 279 27.35 -8.48 7.08
CA GLN A 279 26.57 -8.78 5.89
C GLN A 279 25.24 -8.02 5.85
N VAL A 280 24.78 -7.70 4.64
CA VAL A 280 23.63 -6.82 4.39
C VAL A 280 22.66 -7.51 3.46
N SER A 281 21.38 -7.59 3.83
CA SER A 281 20.36 -8.36 3.13
C SER A 281 18.98 -7.67 3.20
N ILE A 282 18.01 -8.21 2.46
CA ILE A 282 16.59 -7.78 2.56
C ILE A 282 16.09 -7.91 3.99
N ARG A 283 16.41 -9.03 4.64
CA ARG A 283 15.93 -9.36 5.97
C ARG A 283 16.51 -8.45 7.04
N THR A 284 17.81 -8.19 7.01
CA THR A 284 18.45 -7.25 7.96
C THR A 284 17.86 -5.83 7.80
N LEU A 285 17.61 -5.38 6.56
CA LEU A 285 16.90 -4.13 6.28
C LEU A 285 15.49 -4.12 6.92
N VAL A 286 14.71 -5.18 6.74
CA VAL A 286 13.35 -5.29 7.27
C VAL A 286 13.33 -5.45 8.80
N PHE A 287 14.31 -6.16 9.37
CA PHE A 287 14.48 -6.31 10.82
C PHE A 287 14.74 -4.96 11.49
N TYR A 288 15.75 -4.20 11.04
CA TYR A 288 16.04 -2.88 11.61
C TYR A 288 14.92 -1.87 11.33
N TRP A 289 14.22 -1.98 10.20
CA TRP A 289 13.01 -1.21 9.94
C TRP A 289 11.91 -1.52 10.96
N ASN A 290 11.57 -2.80 11.15
CA ASN A 290 10.51 -3.22 12.06
C ASN A 290 10.86 -2.91 13.53
N LEU A 291 12.12 -3.04 13.94
CA LEU A 291 12.60 -2.62 15.25
C LEU A 291 12.41 -1.11 15.46
N TRP A 292 12.94 -0.27 14.56
CA TRP A 292 12.82 1.20 14.65
C TRP A 292 11.36 1.69 14.59
N LYS A 293 10.56 1.08 13.69
CA LYS A 293 9.11 1.30 13.57
C LYS A 293 8.40 1.04 14.90
N ASN A 294 8.68 -0.08 15.55
CA ASN A 294 8.08 -0.44 16.85
C ASN A 294 8.52 0.53 17.96
N HIS A 295 9.81 0.91 18.02
CA HIS A 295 10.28 1.93 18.98
C HIS A 295 9.48 3.25 18.87
N ILE A 296 9.13 3.67 17.66
CA ILE A 296 8.32 4.86 17.38
C ILE A 296 6.83 4.65 17.70
N VAL A 297 6.21 3.61 17.15
CA VAL A 297 4.76 3.41 17.24
C VAL A 297 4.34 3.07 18.68
N ASP A 298 4.98 2.07 19.30
CA ASP A 298 4.48 1.47 20.53
C ASP A 298 4.74 2.31 21.78
N ASN A 299 5.68 3.25 21.72
CA ASN A 299 6.17 3.98 22.90
C ASN A 299 5.81 5.46 22.92
N PHE A 300 5.60 6.11 21.76
CA PHE A 300 5.22 7.53 21.71
C PHE A 300 3.75 7.76 22.08
N GLU A 301 2.86 6.78 21.91
CA GLU A 301 1.44 6.87 22.32
C GLU A 301 1.23 6.87 23.85
N LYS A 302 2.24 6.47 24.64
CA LYS A 302 2.14 6.28 26.09
C LYS A 302 2.84 7.41 26.85
N ILE A 303 2.06 8.36 27.38
CA ILE A 303 2.59 9.49 28.17
C ILE A 303 3.39 8.97 29.37
N GLY A 304 4.64 9.45 29.53
CA GLY A 304 5.52 9.09 30.65
C GLY A 304 6.56 8.00 30.37
N THR A 305 6.58 7.41 29.17
CA THR A 305 7.64 6.48 28.75
C THR A 305 9.01 7.15 28.60
N PRO A 306 10.14 6.39 28.67
CA PRO A 306 11.47 6.88 28.28
C PRO A 306 11.48 7.46 26.86
N ALA A 307 10.68 6.88 25.96
CA ALA A 307 10.48 7.36 24.60
C ALA A 307 9.87 8.77 24.54
N ASN A 308 8.97 9.13 25.45
CA ASN A 308 8.46 10.49 25.56
C ASN A 308 9.49 11.47 26.15
N VAL A 309 10.40 11.02 27.03
CA VAL A 309 11.56 11.83 27.46
C VAL A 309 12.52 12.06 26.30
N PHE A 310 12.78 11.02 25.48
CA PHE A 310 13.54 11.13 24.25
C PHE A 310 12.89 12.11 23.26
N CYS A 311 11.59 12.01 22.98
CA CYS A 311 10.88 12.95 22.09
C CYS A 311 11.05 14.41 22.49
N LEU A 312 10.86 14.71 23.79
CA LEU A 312 10.95 16.07 24.32
C LEU A 312 12.38 16.60 24.22
N THR A 313 13.37 15.83 24.67
CA THR A 313 14.78 16.22 24.60
C THR A 313 15.31 16.31 23.17
N TYR A 314 14.85 15.45 22.26
CA TYR A 314 15.16 15.47 20.84
C TYR A 314 14.57 16.70 20.13
N LEU A 315 13.33 17.09 20.44
CA LEU A 315 12.71 18.32 19.92
C LEU A 315 13.25 19.59 20.58
N GLY A 316 13.95 19.48 21.71
CA GLY A 316 14.46 20.61 22.46
C GLY A 316 13.41 21.29 23.34
N VAL A 317 12.62 20.48 24.03
CA VAL A 317 11.52 20.92 24.91
C VAL A 317 11.74 20.37 26.32
N ASN A 318 11.68 21.26 27.32
CA ASN A 318 11.72 20.91 28.74
C ASN A 318 10.33 21.00 29.38
N LYS A 319 10.13 20.27 30.48
CA LYS A 319 8.93 20.32 31.31
C LYS A 319 9.21 21.10 32.60
N TYR A 320 8.41 22.11 32.86
CA TYR A 320 8.49 22.94 34.06
C TYR A 320 7.12 23.04 34.74
N ARG A 321 7.07 23.18 36.06
CA ARG A 321 5.80 23.36 36.80
C ARG A 321 5.64 24.80 37.25
N VAL A 322 4.50 25.41 36.92
CA VAL A 322 4.12 26.76 37.37
C VAL A 322 2.81 26.64 38.14
N ASN A 323 2.83 26.96 39.44
CA ASN A 323 1.66 26.95 40.33
C ASN A 323 0.86 25.62 40.40
N GLY A 324 1.46 24.52 39.94
CA GLY A 324 0.84 23.19 39.86
C GLY A 324 0.65 22.68 38.42
N ASP A 325 0.45 23.59 37.47
CA ASP A 325 0.26 23.28 36.05
C ASP A 325 1.59 22.95 35.36
N MET A 326 1.54 22.06 34.36
CA MET A 326 2.69 21.73 33.51
C MET A 326 2.81 22.73 32.36
N VAL A 327 4.01 23.29 32.19
CA VAL A 327 4.37 24.20 31.12
C VAL A 327 5.52 23.59 30.31
N TYR A 328 5.41 23.69 28.99
CA TYR A 328 6.40 23.17 28.05
C TYR A 328 7.23 24.33 27.47
N LEU A 329 8.55 24.24 27.58
CA LEU A 329 9.50 25.34 27.32
C LEU A 329 10.50 24.92 26.23
N LEU A 330 10.71 25.75 25.21
CA LEU A 330 11.63 25.47 24.10
C LEU A 330 13.04 25.99 24.38
N PHE A 331 14.07 25.23 24.03
CA PHE A 331 15.47 25.68 24.05
C PHE A 331 15.79 26.67 22.91
N ASP A 332 15.16 26.49 21.74
CA ASP A 332 15.20 27.49 20.66
C ASP A 332 13.85 27.61 19.95
N LYS A 333 13.32 28.83 19.98
CA LYS A 333 12.15 29.34 19.22
C LYS A 333 12.29 29.22 17.69
N ASP A 334 13.51 29.14 17.19
CA ASP A 334 13.83 29.23 15.77
C ASP A 334 14.09 27.85 15.13
N ALA A 335 13.99 26.77 15.92
CA ALA A 335 14.00 25.39 15.47
C ALA A 335 12.97 25.12 14.37
N TYR A 336 13.34 24.31 13.38
CA TYR A 336 12.56 24.14 12.15
C TYR A 336 11.13 23.62 12.41
N TRP A 337 10.96 22.65 13.32
CA TRP A 337 9.66 22.08 13.68
C TRP A 337 8.74 23.10 14.38
N ALA A 338 9.28 23.94 15.27
CA ALA A 338 8.54 24.94 16.03
C ALA A 338 8.00 26.09 15.16
N ARG A 339 8.57 26.24 13.95
CA ARG A 339 8.12 27.17 12.90
C ARG A 339 7.20 26.53 11.85
N ASN A 340 7.27 25.19 11.68
CA ASN A 340 6.63 24.45 10.58
C ASN A 340 6.07 23.09 11.03
N TYR A 341 4.81 23.04 11.46
CA TYR A 341 4.08 21.79 11.69
C TYR A 341 2.73 21.78 10.96
N THR A 342 2.18 20.60 10.69
CA THR A 342 0.86 20.47 10.03
C THR A 342 -0.26 20.35 11.05
N GLN A 343 -1.29 21.19 10.90
CA GLN A 343 -2.50 21.17 11.73
C GLN A 343 -3.72 20.84 10.84
N LYS A 344 -4.69 20.10 11.41
CA LYS A 344 -5.94 19.75 10.72
C LYS A 344 -6.87 20.96 10.70
N GLY A 345 -7.19 21.45 9.51
CA GLY A 345 -8.13 22.55 9.30
C GLY A 345 -9.57 22.16 9.61
N PHE A 346 -10.43 23.16 9.80
CA PHE A 346 -11.84 23.01 10.19
C PHE A 346 -12.68 22.13 9.24
N TYR A 347 -12.25 21.99 7.98
CA TYR A 347 -12.88 21.17 6.94
C TYR A 347 -12.18 19.80 6.72
N GLY A 348 -11.28 19.40 7.61
CA GLY A 348 -10.60 18.11 7.58
C GLY A 348 -9.29 18.07 6.77
N GLU A 349 -9.05 19.04 5.87
CA GLU A 349 -7.77 19.21 5.16
C GLU A 349 -6.62 19.54 6.14
N TRP A 350 -5.48 18.88 5.99
CA TRP A 350 -4.26 19.28 6.69
C TRP A 350 -3.55 20.39 5.92
N LYS A 351 -3.15 21.45 6.63
CA LYS A 351 -2.37 22.55 6.06
C LYS A 351 -1.08 22.71 6.87
N LYS A 352 0.04 22.91 6.16
CA LYS A 352 1.28 23.38 6.79
C LYS A 352 0.98 24.75 7.38
N GLN A 353 1.10 24.86 8.70
CA GLN A 353 0.93 26.13 9.38
C GLN A 353 2.30 26.78 9.51
N PHE A 354 2.42 27.98 8.94
CA PHE A 354 3.63 28.79 9.04
C PHE A 354 3.44 29.82 10.16
N GLY A 355 4.36 29.84 11.12
CA GLY A 355 4.41 30.86 12.17
C GLY A 355 3.85 30.42 13.53
N HIS A 356 4.15 31.25 14.53
CA HIS A 356 4.12 30.90 15.96
C HIS A 356 2.72 30.89 16.61
N LYS A 357 1.77 30.07 16.13
CA LYS A 357 0.57 29.78 16.93
C LYS A 357 0.89 28.79 18.05
N GLY A 358 0.21 28.95 19.18
CA GLY A 358 0.42 28.12 20.38
C GLY A 358 1.66 28.47 21.18
N LEU A 359 2.64 29.19 20.61
CA LEU A 359 3.78 29.69 21.35
C LEU A 359 3.45 30.99 22.11
N GLN A 360 3.80 31.05 23.39
CA GLN A 360 3.71 32.24 24.22
C GLN A 360 5.13 32.74 24.54
N LYS A 361 5.27 34.06 24.75
CA LYS A 361 6.52 34.70 25.15
C LYS A 361 6.35 35.43 26.47
N ASP A 362 7.17 35.06 27.44
CA ASP A 362 7.25 35.66 28.77
C ASP A 362 8.70 36.11 29.02
N GLY A 363 9.00 37.37 28.69
CA GLY A 363 10.37 37.89 28.68
C GLY A 363 11.29 37.07 27.75
N LYS A 364 12.25 36.35 28.34
CA LYS A 364 13.15 35.42 27.64
C LYS A 364 12.52 34.06 27.33
N ARG A 365 11.51 33.64 28.09
CA ARG A 365 10.88 32.31 27.96
C ARG A 365 10.07 32.21 26.68
N VAL A 366 10.14 31.03 26.06
CA VAL A 366 9.31 30.65 24.92
C VAL A 366 8.63 29.34 25.24
N THR A 367 7.34 29.40 25.57
CA THR A 367 6.53 28.23 25.95
C THR A 367 5.59 27.84 24.83
N ILE A 368 5.07 26.60 24.88
CA ILE A 368 4.10 26.06 23.91
C ILE A 368 2.94 25.37 24.63
N ASP A 369 1.73 25.49 24.09
CA ASP A 369 0.57 24.72 24.56
C ASP A 369 0.79 23.20 24.36
N GLU A 370 0.39 22.40 25.34
CA GLU A 370 0.59 20.94 25.33
C GLU A 370 -0.01 20.26 24.10
N LYS A 371 -1.18 20.71 23.61
CA LYS A 371 -1.85 20.09 22.46
C LYS A 371 -1.13 20.45 21.17
N GLU A 372 -0.69 21.69 21.02
CA GLU A 372 0.10 22.13 19.86
C GLU A 372 1.47 21.44 19.82
N LEU A 373 2.12 21.25 20.98
CA LEU A 373 3.34 20.44 21.08
C LEU A 373 3.09 18.98 20.68
N MET A 374 2.04 18.34 21.19
CA MET A 374 1.73 16.96 20.83
C MET A 374 1.39 16.84 19.34
N ILE A 375 0.67 17.80 18.76
CA ILE A 375 0.42 17.87 17.31
C ILE A 375 1.74 17.98 16.53
N ALA A 376 2.65 18.86 16.94
CA ALA A 376 3.95 19.04 16.28
C ALA A 376 4.85 17.80 16.40
N MET A 377 4.91 17.16 17.58
CA MET A 377 5.63 15.92 17.84
C MET A 377 5.11 14.77 16.95
N TRP A 378 3.79 14.57 16.90
CA TRP A 378 3.18 13.59 16.01
C TRP A 378 3.37 13.93 14.53
N SER A 379 3.36 15.22 14.16
CA SER A 379 3.62 15.69 12.80
C SER A 379 5.05 15.34 12.35
N TYR A 380 6.04 15.50 13.22
CA TYR A 380 7.43 15.16 12.93
C TYR A 380 7.63 13.65 12.79
N TRP A 381 7.30 12.86 13.83
CA TRP A 381 7.57 11.42 13.80
C TRP A 381 6.78 10.68 12.72
N ARG A 382 5.57 11.13 12.34
CA ARG A 382 4.84 10.60 11.17
C ARG A 382 5.52 10.92 9.85
N SER A 383 6.20 12.06 9.75
CA SER A 383 6.94 12.46 8.55
C SER A 383 8.25 11.68 8.42
N GLU A 384 9.01 11.49 9.51
CA GLU A 384 10.19 10.62 9.51
C GLU A 384 9.85 9.15 9.23
N LEU A 385 8.83 8.60 9.90
CA LEU A 385 8.39 7.22 9.69
C LEU A 385 7.98 6.97 8.23
N LEU A 386 7.31 7.95 7.60
CA LEU A 386 6.95 7.91 6.19
C LEU A 386 8.18 8.05 5.27
N TYR A 387 9.12 8.94 5.59
CA TYR A 387 10.36 9.11 4.82
C TYR A 387 11.23 7.85 4.84
N VAL A 388 11.47 7.28 6.01
CA VAL A 388 12.27 6.07 6.20
C VAL A 388 11.54 4.86 5.57
N GLY A 389 10.24 4.72 5.77
CA GLY A 389 9.46 3.65 5.13
C GLY A 389 9.48 3.75 3.60
N ILE A 390 9.43 4.96 3.04
CA ILE A 390 9.63 5.20 1.60
C ILE A 390 11.06 4.82 1.16
N LYS A 391 12.09 5.04 1.99
CA LYS A 391 13.47 4.62 1.70
C LYS A 391 13.66 3.10 1.75
N VAL A 392 13.01 2.41 2.68
CA VAL A 392 12.92 0.94 2.70
C VAL A 392 12.27 0.44 1.40
N LEU A 393 11.13 1.02 1.00
CA LEU A 393 10.42 0.66 -0.23
C LEU A 393 11.22 0.97 -1.51
N GLU A 394 11.94 2.09 -1.59
CA GLU A 394 12.85 2.40 -2.70
C GLU A 394 14.00 1.38 -2.81
N THR A 395 14.53 0.93 -1.66
CA THR A 395 15.61 -0.06 -1.60
C THR A 395 15.10 -1.44 -2.02
N LEU A 396 13.96 -1.89 -1.50
CA LEU A 396 13.33 -3.16 -1.88
C LEU A 396 12.90 -3.19 -3.36
N GLU A 397 12.37 -2.08 -3.90
CA GLU A 397 12.08 -1.96 -5.34
C GLU A 397 13.36 -2.07 -6.19
N GLY A 398 14.46 -1.48 -5.71
CA GLY A 398 15.78 -1.60 -6.34
C GLY A 398 16.29 -3.04 -6.37
N LEU A 399 16.18 -3.77 -5.26
CA LEU A 399 16.59 -5.17 -5.14
C LEU A 399 15.72 -6.07 -6.05
N TYR A 400 14.40 -5.95 -5.97
CA TYR A 400 13.45 -6.64 -6.87
C TYR A 400 13.78 -6.45 -8.36
N LYS A 401 14.14 -5.22 -8.76
CA LYS A 401 14.48 -4.88 -10.15
C LYS A 401 15.91 -5.24 -10.56
N SER A 402 16.78 -5.62 -9.63
CA SER A 402 18.17 -5.91 -9.93
C SER A 402 18.29 -7.22 -10.72
N LYS A 403 18.90 -7.16 -11.90
CA LYS A 403 19.19 -8.36 -12.72
C LYS A 403 20.44 -9.12 -12.25
N LEU A 404 20.95 -8.80 -11.06
CA LEU A 404 22.22 -9.27 -10.52
C LEU A 404 21.93 -10.33 -9.46
N ASN A 405 21.76 -11.56 -9.94
CA ASN A 405 21.68 -12.80 -9.17
C ASN A 405 20.46 -12.97 -8.22
N GLY A 406 19.44 -12.10 -8.32
CA GLY A 406 18.15 -12.33 -7.65
C GLY A 406 17.44 -13.55 -8.23
N SER A 407 17.23 -14.59 -7.42
CA SER A 407 16.41 -15.76 -7.76
C SER A 407 14.92 -15.38 -7.74
N ALA A 408 14.05 -16.25 -8.26
CA ALA A 408 12.61 -16.05 -8.17
C ALA A 408 12.12 -15.94 -6.71
N PHE A 409 12.79 -16.64 -5.79
CA PHE A 409 12.59 -16.52 -4.34
C PHE A 409 13.02 -15.13 -3.83
N HIS A 410 14.21 -14.64 -4.17
CA HIS A 410 14.70 -13.31 -3.77
C HIS A 410 13.79 -12.16 -4.27
N GLN A 411 13.31 -12.26 -5.50
CA GLN A 411 12.35 -11.30 -6.07
C GLN A 411 10.98 -11.38 -5.36
N SER A 412 10.51 -12.59 -5.04
CA SER A 412 9.26 -12.79 -4.28
C SER A 412 9.34 -12.20 -2.87
N THR A 413 10.40 -12.49 -2.12
CA THR A 413 10.64 -11.95 -0.77
C THR A 413 10.74 -10.42 -0.78
N SER A 414 11.33 -9.84 -1.83
CA SER A 414 11.30 -8.38 -2.04
C SER A 414 9.87 -7.84 -2.16
N LEU A 415 9.02 -8.46 -2.98
CA LEU A 415 7.64 -8.04 -3.22
C LEU A 415 6.75 -8.20 -1.98
N LEU A 416 6.99 -9.24 -1.19
CA LEU A 416 6.29 -9.51 0.07
C LEU A 416 6.53 -8.40 1.11
N HIS A 417 7.78 -8.00 1.34
CA HIS A 417 8.08 -6.88 2.25
C HIS A 417 7.68 -5.51 1.66
N ILE A 418 7.67 -5.35 0.33
CA ILE A 418 7.06 -4.16 -0.29
C ILE A 418 5.57 -4.06 0.07
N CYS A 419 4.84 -5.17 0.09
CA CYS A 419 3.43 -5.20 0.53
C CYS A 419 3.31 -4.84 2.02
N GLU A 420 4.05 -5.52 2.89
CA GLU A 420 4.05 -5.32 4.35
C GLU A 420 4.25 -3.84 4.72
N VAL A 421 5.35 -3.24 4.23
CA VAL A 421 5.71 -1.86 4.52
C VAL A 421 4.71 -0.89 3.87
N SER A 422 4.19 -1.19 2.66
CA SER A 422 3.18 -0.34 2.03
C SER A 422 1.83 -0.36 2.75
N LYS A 423 1.36 -1.52 3.22
CA LYS A 423 0.11 -1.67 3.99
C LYS A 423 0.22 -0.98 5.35
N PHE A 424 1.33 -1.21 6.07
CA PHE A 424 1.61 -0.50 7.33
C PHE A 424 1.64 1.02 7.12
N LEU A 425 2.38 1.50 6.11
CA LEU A 425 2.43 2.93 5.80
C LEU A 425 1.05 3.46 5.45
N LEU A 426 0.27 2.85 4.55
CA LEU A 426 -1.06 3.36 4.18
C LEU A 426 -2.03 3.41 5.37
N TYR A 427 -1.98 2.43 6.27
CA TYR A 427 -2.75 2.44 7.52
C TYR A 427 -2.39 3.63 8.40
N TYR A 428 -1.09 3.82 8.71
CA TYR A 428 -0.62 4.90 9.59
C TYR A 428 -0.67 6.30 8.93
N GLN A 429 -0.50 6.35 7.60
CA GLN A 429 -0.53 7.55 6.75
C GLN A 429 -1.95 8.08 6.54
N SER A 430 -2.98 7.25 6.74
CA SER A 430 -4.41 7.58 6.55
C SER A 430 -4.86 8.87 7.25
N VAL A 431 -4.12 9.30 8.29
CA VAL A 431 -4.38 10.52 9.04
C VAL A 431 -3.67 11.76 8.49
N ASN A 432 -2.47 11.68 7.88
CA ASN A 432 -1.50 12.81 7.90
C ASN A 432 -0.83 13.27 6.58
N ALA A 433 -0.69 12.46 5.52
CA ALA A 433 0.23 12.80 4.41
C ALA A 433 -0.40 13.47 3.17
N THR A 434 0.43 13.96 2.24
CA THR A 434 -0.06 14.62 1.02
C THR A 434 -0.61 13.61 0.01
N GLY A 435 -1.45 14.10 -0.90
CA GLY A 435 -1.92 13.31 -2.04
C GLY A 435 -0.82 12.88 -3.02
N ALA A 436 0.41 13.40 -2.92
CA ALA A 436 1.56 12.87 -3.64
C ALA A 436 2.15 11.65 -2.92
N ASP A 437 2.37 11.73 -1.61
CA ASP A 437 2.97 10.66 -0.81
C ASP A 437 2.09 9.41 -0.79
N ARG A 438 0.77 9.58 -0.64
CA ARG A 438 -0.19 8.46 -0.69
C ARG A 438 -0.15 7.74 -2.05
N ARG A 439 -0.10 8.49 -3.15
CA ARG A 439 0.07 7.90 -4.50
C ARG A 439 1.43 7.21 -4.66
N LYS A 440 2.50 7.72 -4.03
CA LYS A 440 3.82 7.06 -4.03
C LYS A 440 3.80 5.72 -3.29
N VAL A 441 3.17 5.64 -2.11
CA VAL A 441 3.02 4.36 -1.38
C VAL A 441 2.07 3.40 -2.11
N GLN A 442 0.95 3.89 -2.69
CA GLN A 442 0.07 3.08 -3.53
C GLN A 442 0.78 2.51 -4.77
N ARG A 443 1.74 3.24 -5.36
CA ARG A 443 2.60 2.71 -6.45
C ARG A 443 3.42 1.51 -5.99
N PHE A 444 3.98 1.54 -4.78
CA PHE A 444 4.73 0.40 -4.23
C PHE A 444 3.83 -0.80 -3.95
N LEU A 445 2.64 -0.58 -3.38
CA LEU A 445 1.64 -1.64 -3.22
C LEU A 445 1.25 -2.26 -4.57
N GLY A 446 1.02 -1.44 -5.60
CA GLY A 446 0.78 -1.88 -6.98
C GLY A 446 1.93 -2.66 -7.61
N ILE A 447 3.18 -2.43 -7.18
CA ILE A 447 4.34 -3.25 -7.58
C ILE A 447 4.27 -4.63 -6.90
N SER A 448 3.90 -4.72 -5.61
CA SER A 448 3.81 -6.00 -4.90
C SER A 448 2.77 -6.97 -5.46
N LEU A 449 1.72 -6.47 -6.16
CA LEU A 449 0.74 -7.32 -6.84
C LEU A 449 1.37 -8.31 -7.85
N LYS A 450 2.55 -7.98 -8.39
CA LYS A 450 3.33 -8.88 -9.24
C LYS A 450 3.77 -10.18 -8.58
N TYR A 451 3.62 -10.32 -7.25
CA TYR A 451 3.79 -11.60 -6.58
C TYR A 451 2.86 -12.69 -7.14
N PHE A 452 1.69 -12.29 -7.69
CA PHE A 452 0.84 -13.20 -8.46
C PHE A 452 1.60 -13.92 -9.59
N ASP A 453 2.46 -13.21 -10.33
CA ASP A 453 3.23 -13.75 -11.46
C ASP A 453 4.32 -14.76 -11.01
N PHE A 454 4.70 -14.77 -9.73
CA PHE A 454 5.65 -15.72 -9.15
C PHE A 454 4.96 -16.95 -8.52
N VAL A 455 3.75 -16.79 -7.96
CA VAL A 455 2.94 -17.90 -7.43
C VAL A 455 2.18 -18.63 -8.56
N PHE A 456 1.83 -17.90 -9.62
CA PHE A 456 1.12 -18.39 -10.80
C PHE A 456 1.83 -17.94 -12.10
N PRO A 457 3.07 -18.40 -12.34
CA PRO A 457 3.80 -18.09 -13.56
C PRO A 457 3.14 -18.72 -14.80
N LEU A 458 3.19 -18.01 -15.93
CA LEU A 458 2.67 -18.49 -17.21
C LEU A 458 3.34 -19.82 -17.64
N ASP A 459 4.64 -19.94 -17.43
CA ASP A 459 5.33 -21.23 -17.43
C ASP A 459 5.23 -21.86 -16.03
N TRP A 460 4.29 -22.78 -15.88
CA TRP A 460 3.94 -23.43 -14.61
C TRP A 460 5.10 -24.18 -13.95
N ARG A 461 6.15 -24.52 -14.71
CA ARG A 461 7.34 -25.24 -14.21
C ARG A 461 8.14 -24.38 -13.23
N ASN A 462 8.08 -23.06 -13.39
CA ASN A 462 8.68 -22.11 -12.45
C ASN A 462 7.96 -22.05 -11.10
N ALA A 463 6.73 -22.58 -10.98
CA ALA A 463 6.00 -22.65 -9.71
C ALA A 463 6.47 -23.80 -8.80
N VAL A 464 7.41 -24.63 -9.26
CA VAL A 464 7.74 -25.94 -8.67
C VAL A 464 9.14 -25.95 -8.01
N SER A 465 9.66 -24.80 -7.59
CA SER A 465 10.85 -24.74 -6.72
C SER A 465 10.46 -24.91 -5.25
N HIS A 466 11.20 -25.72 -4.49
CA HIS A 466 11.01 -25.95 -3.06
C HIS A 466 10.79 -24.66 -2.26
N ASP A 467 11.58 -23.63 -2.54
CA ASP A 467 11.69 -22.45 -1.67
C ASP A 467 10.54 -21.47 -1.91
N LEU A 468 10.03 -21.38 -3.15
CA LEU A 468 8.75 -20.70 -3.44
C LEU A 468 7.55 -21.43 -2.84
N VAL A 469 7.56 -22.76 -2.75
CA VAL A 469 6.48 -23.54 -2.11
C VAL A 469 6.44 -23.24 -0.61
N SER A 470 7.60 -23.26 0.06
CA SER A 470 7.72 -22.87 1.46
C SER A 470 7.33 -21.39 1.70
N LEU A 471 7.79 -20.48 0.83
CA LEU A 471 7.44 -19.06 0.88
C LEU A 471 5.93 -18.82 0.74
N ARG A 472 5.27 -19.57 -0.15
CA ARG A 472 3.82 -19.47 -0.41
C ARG A 472 2.98 -19.79 0.83
N GLU A 473 3.45 -20.66 1.72
CA GLU A 473 2.72 -21.06 2.93
C GLU A 473 2.87 -20.07 4.10
N THR A 474 3.81 -19.12 4.02
CA THR A 474 4.01 -18.09 5.06
C THR A 474 2.81 -17.15 5.17
N ASP A 475 2.54 -16.66 6.39
CA ASP A 475 1.47 -15.68 6.60
C ASP A 475 1.72 -14.38 5.80
N LEU A 476 2.98 -14.03 5.53
CA LEU A 476 3.33 -12.88 4.69
C LEU A 476 2.84 -13.05 3.24
N SER A 477 2.97 -14.26 2.68
CA SER A 477 2.39 -14.64 1.39
C SER A 477 0.87 -14.55 1.41
N VAL A 478 0.22 -15.16 2.41
CA VAL A 478 -1.25 -15.14 2.55
C VAL A 478 -1.77 -13.70 2.61
N ASN A 479 -1.14 -12.82 3.41
CA ASN A 479 -1.54 -11.42 3.57
C ASN A 479 -1.38 -10.55 2.30
N LEU A 480 -0.48 -10.90 1.38
CA LEU A 480 -0.37 -10.25 0.06
C LEU A 480 -1.33 -10.88 -0.95
N LEU A 481 -1.55 -12.20 -0.91
CA LEU A 481 -2.54 -12.86 -1.77
C LEU A 481 -3.97 -12.40 -1.46
N GLU A 482 -4.30 -12.14 -0.19
CA GLU A 482 -5.56 -11.50 0.20
C GLU A 482 -5.65 -10.03 -0.25
N GLU A 483 -4.55 -9.27 -0.19
CA GLU A 483 -4.51 -7.90 -0.75
C GLU A 483 -4.75 -7.92 -2.27
N ILE A 484 -4.21 -8.91 -2.98
CA ILE A 484 -4.45 -9.11 -4.41
C ILE A 484 -5.94 -9.41 -4.65
N ILE A 485 -6.58 -10.28 -3.85
CA ILE A 485 -8.03 -10.55 -3.92
C ILE A 485 -8.88 -9.29 -3.66
N ASP A 486 -8.47 -8.42 -2.72
CA ASP A 486 -9.21 -7.19 -2.41
C ASP A 486 -8.91 -6.00 -3.33
N GLN A 487 -7.88 -6.09 -4.19
CA GLN A 487 -7.67 -5.14 -5.29
C GLN A 487 -8.20 -5.65 -6.65
N MET A 488 -8.26 -6.96 -6.88
CA MET A 488 -8.82 -7.59 -8.10
C MET A 488 -10.37 -7.63 -8.10
N VAL A 489 -11.02 -6.52 -7.76
CA VAL A 489 -12.49 -6.43 -7.57
C VAL A 489 -13.26 -6.34 -8.90
N GLU A 490 -12.58 -6.10 -10.02
CA GLU A 490 -13.23 -6.16 -11.34
C GLU A 490 -13.47 -7.60 -11.81
N ILE A 491 -14.64 -7.84 -12.41
CA ILE A 491 -15.11 -9.11 -12.96
C ILE A 491 -14.12 -9.73 -13.98
N THR A 492 -13.32 -8.89 -14.62
CA THR A 492 -12.23 -9.24 -15.54
C THR A 492 -11.11 -10.07 -14.92
N ALA A 493 -10.95 -10.03 -13.58
CA ALA A 493 -9.89 -10.71 -12.84
C ALA A 493 -10.35 -11.97 -12.07
N LEU A 494 -11.60 -12.43 -12.22
CA LEU A 494 -12.13 -13.56 -11.46
C LEU A 494 -11.27 -14.83 -11.60
N GLY A 495 -10.74 -15.09 -12.80
CA GLY A 495 -9.85 -16.24 -13.03
C GLY A 495 -8.62 -16.24 -12.11
N SER A 496 -7.94 -15.10 -11.97
CA SER A 496 -6.79 -14.95 -11.07
C SER A 496 -7.18 -15.12 -9.60
N VAL A 497 -8.33 -14.58 -9.18
CA VAL A 497 -8.86 -14.75 -7.82
C VAL A 497 -9.12 -16.23 -7.52
N LEU A 498 -9.77 -16.96 -8.43
CA LEU A 498 -10.04 -18.40 -8.28
C LEU A 498 -8.75 -19.23 -8.21
N MET A 499 -7.71 -18.86 -8.96
CA MET A 499 -6.39 -19.51 -8.89
C MET A 499 -5.76 -19.37 -7.50
N ILE A 500 -5.86 -18.19 -6.88
CA ILE A 500 -5.39 -17.95 -5.49
C ILE A 500 -6.09 -18.90 -4.52
N PHE A 501 -7.42 -18.94 -4.53
CA PHE A 501 -8.21 -19.81 -3.65
C PHE A 501 -7.94 -21.31 -3.86
N LEU A 502 -7.54 -21.74 -5.06
CA LEU A 502 -7.36 -23.16 -5.42
C LEU A 502 -5.96 -23.74 -5.19
N GLY A 503 -4.98 -22.94 -4.79
CA GLY A 503 -3.64 -23.44 -4.48
C GLY A 503 -2.97 -22.78 -3.27
N SER A 504 -3.46 -21.64 -2.80
CA SER A 504 -2.92 -20.93 -1.64
C SER A 504 -3.85 -21.05 -0.44
N ARG A 505 -3.27 -21.00 0.77
CA ARG A 505 -4.06 -20.80 2.00
C ARG A 505 -4.67 -19.39 1.95
N VAL A 506 -5.95 -19.27 2.31
CA VAL A 506 -6.70 -17.99 2.37
C VAL A 506 -7.67 -18.06 3.56
N SER A 507 -7.94 -16.94 4.23
CA SER A 507 -8.82 -16.88 5.39
C SER A 507 -10.29 -17.05 5.04
N VAL A 508 -11.09 -17.48 6.03
CA VAL A 508 -12.56 -17.56 5.91
C VAL A 508 -13.17 -16.20 5.58
N ALA A 509 -12.59 -15.10 6.06
CA ALA A 509 -13.06 -13.74 5.75
C ALA A 509 -12.94 -13.41 4.25
N ALA A 510 -11.86 -13.85 3.60
CA ALA A 510 -11.70 -13.69 2.15
C ALA A 510 -12.71 -14.55 1.36
N TYR A 511 -13.02 -15.76 1.82
CA TYR A 511 -14.10 -16.59 1.25
C TYR A 511 -15.46 -15.88 1.32
N GLU A 512 -15.87 -15.38 2.50
CA GLU A 512 -17.14 -14.66 2.63
C GLU A 512 -17.19 -13.39 1.77
N ASN A 513 -16.09 -12.65 1.70
CA ASN A 513 -15.93 -11.47 0.84
C ASN A 513 -16.14 -11.83 -0.66
N LEU A 514 -15.51 -12.91 -1.14
CA LEU A 514 -15.70 -13.41 -2.50
C LEU A 514 -17.14 -13.91 -2.74
N ILE A 515 -17.71 -14.71 -1.83
CA ILE A 515 -19.08 -15.25 -1.93
C ILE A 515 -20.12 -14.11 -2.02
N ASN A 516 -19.90 -12.99 -1.32
CA ASN A 516 -20.72 -11.79 -1.42
C ASN A 516 -20.50 -11.01 -2.74
N LYS A 517 -19.27 -10.94 -3.27
CA LYS A 517 -18.98 -10.38 -4.59
C LYS A 517 -19.61 -11.23 -5.73
N LEU A 518 -19.67 -12.56 -5.57
CA LEU A 518 -20.19 -13.53 -6.55
C LEU A 518 -21.73 -13.63 -6.65
N ASN A 519 -22.50 -12.74 -6.01
CA ASN A 519 -23.97 -12.76 -6.09
C ASN A 519 -24.55 -12.61 -7.52
N ARG A 520 -23.76 -12.19 -8.52
CA ARG A 520 -24.13 -12.17 -9.96
C ARG A 520 -23.72 -13.44 -10.73
N TYR A 521 -22.97 -14.34 -10.10
CA TYR A 521 -22.32 -15.49 -10.71
C TYR A 521 -22.70 -16.76 -9.92
N PRO A 522 -23.97 -17.21 -9.99
CA PRO A 522 -24.51 -18.23 -9.08
C PRO A 522 -23.73 -19.56 -9.13
N GLN A 523 -23.18 -19.94 -10.28
CA GLN A 523 -22.39 -21.17 -10.41
C GLN A 523 -21.03 -21.05 -9.74
N TRP A 524 -20.31 -19.94 -9.98
CA TRP A 524 -19.05 -19.65 -9.26
C TRP A 524 -19.27 -19.51 -7.76
N LYS A 525 -20.36 -18.88 -7.33
CA LYS A 525 -20.75 -18.79 -5.92
C LYS A 525 -20.93 -20.19 -5.31
N SER A 526 -21.74 -21.04 -5.95
CA SER A 526 -21.98 -22.41 -5.48
C SER A 526 -20.71 -23.27 -5.47
N PHE A 527 -19.81 -23.08 -6.43
CA PHE A 527 -18.49 -23.71 -6.43
C PHE A 527 -17.64 -23.25 -5.24
N VAL A 528 -17.50 -21.94 -5.00
CA VAL A 528 -16.68 -21.40 -3.90
C VAL A 528 -17.23 -21.81 -2.53
N GLU A 529 -18.55 -21.81 -2.35
CA GLU A 529 -19.21 -22.33 -1.14
C GLU A 529 -18.86 -23.81 -0.90
N LYS A 530 -19.00 -24.66 -1.93
CA LYS A 530 -18.67 -26.09 -1.83
C LYS A 530 -17.17 -26.34 -1.61
N PHE A 531 -16.29 -25.55 -2.20
CA PHE A 531 -14.84 -25.68 -2.02
C PHE A 531 -14.40 -25.26 -0.61
N ARG A 532 -14.97 -24.16 -0.08
CA ARG A 532 -14.77 -23.73 1.32
C ARG A 532 -15.12 -24.83 2.31
N ASP A 533 -16.25 -25.51 2.08
CA ASP A 533 -16.82 -26.47 3.04
C ASP A 533 -16.30 -27.92 2.85
N GLY A 534 -15.95 -28.31 1.61
CA GLY A 534 -15.54 -29.68 1.26
C GLY A 534 -14.06 -29.86 0.89
N GLY A 535 -13.32 -28.78 0.64
CA GLY A 535 -11.92 -28.82 0.21
C GLY A 535 -11.70 -29.50 -1.16
N LEU A 536 -10.44 -29.76 -1.50
CA LEU A 536 -10.04 -30.33 -2.80
C LEU A 536 -10.58 -31.76 -3.05
N LYS A 537 -10.91 -32.48 -1.97
CA LYS A 537 -11.39 -33.87 -1.97
C LYS A 537 -12.92 -34.00 -1.89
N GLY A 538 -13.66 -32.88 -1.84
CA GLY A 538 -15.12 -32.90 -1.65
C GLY A 538 -15.89 -33.37 -2.89
N VAL A 539 -16.74 -34.40 -2.74
CA VAL A 539 -17.50 -35.05 -3.84
C VAL A 539 -18.28 -34.06 -4.73
N HIS A 540 -18.85 -33.01 -4.15
CA HIS A 540 -19.65 -32.03 -4.89
C HIS A 540 -18.85 -30.86 -5.48
N VAL A 541 -17.54 -30.79 -5.22
CA VAL A 541 -16.67 -29.68 -5.64
C VAL A 541 -16.33 -29.77 -7.12
N ALA A 542 -15.86 -30.93 -7.58
CA ALA A 542 -15.46 -31.11 -8.98
C ALA A 542 -16.64 -30.86 -9.96
N PRO A 543 -17.85 -31.43 -9.75
CA PRO A 543 -19.01 -31.12 -10.60
C PRO A 543 -19.45 -29.66 -10.55
N ALA A 544 -19.22 -28.95 -9.44
CA ALA A 544 -19.55 -27.52 -9.33
C ALA A 544 -18.55 -26.63 -10.08
N LEU A 545 -17.25 -26.94 -10.00
CA LEU A 545 -16.21 -26.27 -10.79
C LEU A 545 -16.47 -26.47 -12.29
N GLU A 546 -16.73 -27.71 -12.69
CA GLU A 546 -17.05 -28.09 -14.06
C GLU A 546 -18.26 -27.33 -14.60
N PHE A 547 -19.36 -27.27 -13.85
CA PHE A 547 -20.57 -26.55 -14.27
C PHE A 547 -20.33 -25.04 -14.41
N ALA A 548 -19.61 -24.42 -13.48
CA ALA A 548 -19.28 -22.99 -13.53
C ALA A 548 -18.29 -22.64 -14.67
N LEU A 549 -17.32 -23.52 -14.92
CA LEU A 549 -16.35 -23.37 -16.01
C LEU A 549 -17.00 -23.58 -17.38
N ASN A 550 -17.89 -24.57 -17.52
CA ASN A 550 -18.63 -24.86 -18.74
C ASN A 550 -19.59 -23.70 -19.12
N ASP A 551 -20.34 -23.17 -18.15
CA ASP A 551 -21.20 -21.98 -18.31
C ASP A 551 -20.37 -20.77 -18.81
N SER A 552 -19.26 -20.48 -18.13
CA SER A 552 -18.39 -19.34 -18.47
C SER A 552 -17.69 -19.51 -19.82
N PHE A 553 -17.21 -20.71 -20.14
CA PHE A 553 -16.54 -21.01 -21.40
C PHE A 553 -17.50 -20.90 -22.58
N ARG A 554 -18.61 -21.66 -22.57
CA ARG A 554 -19.61 -21.65 -23.66
C ARG A 554 -20.27 -20.28 -23.85
N ALA A 555 -20.51 -19.53 -22.77
CA ALA A 555 -21.05 -18.18 -22.89
C ALA A 555 -20.01 -17.15 -23.38
N GLY A 556 -18.76 -17.26 -22.93
CA GLY A 556 -17.79 -16.16 -22.96
C GLY A 556 -16.61 -16.29 -23.91
N TRP A 557 -15.98 -17.47 -24.06
CA TRP A 557 -14.59 -17.54 -24.55
C TRP A 557 -14.41 -17.02 -25.98
N LYS A 558 -15.25 -17.47 -26.92
CA LYS A 558 -15.25 -16.94 -28.30
C LYS A 558 -15.68 -15.47 -28.37
N ARG A 559 -16.55 -14.98 -27.50
CA ARG A 559 -16.90 -13.53 -27.45
C ARG A 559 -15.75 -12.66 -26.91
N ALA A 560 -14.95 -13.20 -25.99
CA ALA A 560 -13.77 -12.54 -25.43
C ALA A 560 -12.65 -12.29 -26.46
N THR A 561 -12.68 -12.95 -27.63
CA THR A 561 -11.68 -12.74 -28.70
C THR A 561 -12.09 -11.66 -29.70
N TYR A 562 -13.36 -11.28 -29.76
CA TYR A 562 -13.85 -10.21 -30.65
C TYR A 562 -13.90 -8.85 -29.96
N LEU A 563 -14.23 -8.81 -28.66
CA LEU A 563 -14.34 -7.57 -27.87
C LEU A 563 -13.03 -7.19 -27.15
N THR A 564 -13.00 -6.05 -26.47
CA THR A 564 -11.96 -5.70 -25.48
C THR A 564 -12.38 -6.20 -24.10
N PRO A 565 -11.47 -6.45 -23.12
CA PRO A 565 -11.87 -6.97 -21.80
C PRO A 565 -12.97 -6.14 -21.10
N HIS A 566 -12.91 -4.81 -21.23
CA HIS A 566 -13.92 -3.91 -20.67
C HIS A 566 -15.28 -4.01 -21.41
N SER A 567 -15.30 -4.15 -22.74
CA SER A 567 -16.55 -4.29 -23.51
C SER A 567 -17.13 -5.71 -23.49
N ALA A 568 -16.28 -6.74 -23.37
CA ALA A 568 -16.68 -8.13 -23.19
C ALA A 568 -17.54 -8.30 -21.91
N ALA A 569 -17.14 -7.66 -20.81
CA ALA A 569 -17.88 -7.71 -19.54
C ALA A 569 -19.28 -7.05 -19.57
N TYR A 570 -19.58 -6.22 -20.58
CA TYR A 570 -20.93 -5.66 -20.79
C TYR A 570 -21.77 -6.44 -21.81
N LEU A 571 -21.17 -7.36 -22.57
CA LEU A 571 -21.79 -8.04 -23.72
C LEU A 571 -21.77 -9.59 -23.61
N THR A 572 -21.17 -10.14 -22.56
CA THR A 572 -21.53 -11.50 -22.09
C THR A 572 -22.98 -11.52 -21.59
N PRO A 573 -23.68 -12.67 -21.66
CA PRO A 573 -24.94 -12.85 -20.96
C PRO A 573 -24.76 -12.51 -19.47
N HIS A 574 -25.77 -11.86 -18.85
CA HIS A 574 -25.65 -11.15 -17.57
C HIS A 574 -25.05 -11.91 -16.35
N ASN A 575 -24.87 -13.22 -16.45
CA ASN A 575 -24.36 -14.10 -15.38
C ASN A 575 -23.01 -14.76 -15.69
N ALA A 576 -22.39 -14.52 -16.87
CA ALA A 576 -21.17 -15.22 -17.31
C ALA A 576 -19.90 -14.39 -17.06
N ALA A 577 -18.88 -15.02 -16.45
CA ALA A 577 -17.64 -14.36 -16.03
C ALA A 577 -16.54 -14.38 -17.11
N TYR A 578 -15.62 -13.41 -17.05
CA TYR A 578 -14.44 -13.38 -17.90
C TYR A 578 -13.29 -14.19 -17.25
N LEU A 579 -12.61 -15.01 -18.04
CA LEU A 579 -11.44 -15.78 -17.64
C LEU A 579 -10.31 -15.58 -18.67
N THR A 580 -9.06 -15.73 -18.25
CA THR A 580 -7.89 -15.69 -19.16
C THR A 580 -7.54 -17.11 -19.66
N PRO A 581 -6.78 -17.28 -20.77
CA PRO A 581 -6.33 -18.60 -21.23
C PRO A 581 -5.58 -19.37 -20.13
N HIS A 582 -4.72 -18.66 -19.40
CA HIS A 582 -3.94 -19.20 -18.28
C HIS A 582 -4.86 -19.65 -17.13
N SER A 583 -5.86 -18.83 -16.77
CA SER A 583 -6.86 -19.20 -15.76
C SER A 583 -7.68 -20.42 -16.16
N ILE A 584 -8.14 -20.53 -17.42
CA ILE A 584 -8.93 -21.69 -17.86
C ILE A 584 -8.09 -22.97 -17.79
N VAL A 585 -6.86 -22.98 -18.30
CA VAL A 585 -6.02 -24.19 -18.25
C VAL A 585 -5.63 -24.57 -16.82
N TYR A 586 -5.38 -23.59 -15.93
CA TYR A 586 -5.21 -23.88 -14.50
C TYR A 586 -6.47 -24.51 -13.88
N LEU A 587 -7.66 -24.01 -14.21
CA LEU A 587 -8.92 -24.54 -13.68
C LEU A 587 -9.24 -25.94 -14.22
N LEU A 588 -8.90 -26.25 -15.48
CA LEU A 588 -9.01 -27.61 -16.05
C LEU A 588 -8.03 -28.59 -15.39
N ASP A 589 -6.78 -28.17 -15.16
CA ASP A 589 -5.74 -28.94 -14.46
C ASP A 589 -6.16 -29.24 -13.01
N ARG A 590 -6.75 -28.27 -12.30
CA ARG A 590 -7.35 -28.47 -10.96
C ARG A 590 -8.60 -29.35 -10.99
N LEU A 591 -9.48 -29.20 -11.99
CA LEU A 591 -10.67 -30.05 -12.15
C LEU A 591 -10.29 -31.52 -12.38
N LEU A 592 -9.29 -31.78 -13.23
CA LEU A 592 -8.76 -33.12 -13.47
C LEU A 592 -8.15 -33.73 -12.19
N LEU A 593 -7.44 -32.93 -11.39
CA LEU A 593 -6.93 -33.35 -10.08
C LEU A 593 -8.08 -33.67 -9.09
N MET A 594 -9.08 -32.80 -8.97
CA MET A 594 -10.26 -33.04 -8.09
C MET A 594 -10.99 -34.33 -8.46
N ARG A 595 -11.27 -34.54 -9.75
CA ARG A 595 -11.87 -35.77 -10.30
C ARG A 595 -10.97 -37.02 -10.14
N SER A 596 -9.73 -36.88 -9.64
CA SER A 596 -8.81 -38.01 -9.40
C SER A 596 -8.91 -38.60 -8.00
N PHE A 597 -9.35 -37.85 -6.99
CA PHE A 597 -9.42 -38.32 -5.59
C PHE A 597 -10.52 -39.36 -5.33
N SER A 598 -11.36 -39.67 -6.32
CA SER A 598 -12.29 -40.82 -6.31
C SER A 598 -11.61 -42.17 -6.60
N SER A 599 -10.32 -42.16 -6.97
CA SER A 599 -9.56 -43.34 -7.39
C SER A 599 -8.47 -43.71 -6.38
N ARG A 600 -8.28 -45.01 -6.12
CA ARG A 600 -7.26 -45.55 -5.18
C ARG A 600 -5.83 -45.21 -5.57
N PHE A 601 -5.59 -45.13 -6.88
CA PHE A 601 -4.37 -44.65 -7.50
C PHE A 601 -4.77 -43.64 -8.59
N PHE A 602 -3.93 -42.63 -8.85
CA PHE A 602 -4.16 -41.71 -9.96
C PHE A 602 -2.88 -41.08 -10.51
N TYR A 603 -2.98 -40.58 -11.74
CA TYR A 603 -1.92 -39.90 -12.47
C TYR A 603 -2.10 -38.37 -12.39
N THR A 604 -1.00 -37.64 -12.19
CA THR A 604 -0.96 -36.17 -12.21
C THR A 604 0.47 -35.69 -12.59
N THR A 605 0.72 -34.38 -12.66
CA THR A 605 2.08 -33.83 -12.84
C THR A 605 2.66 -33.34 -11.52
N LYS A 606 4.00 -33.27 -11.43
CA LYS A 606 4.68 -32.65 -10.29
C LYS A 606 4.17 -31.24 -9.99
N SER A 607 4.02 -30.39 -11.02
CA SER A 607 3.51 -29.03 -10.87
C SER A 607 2.06 -28.95 -10.39
N THR A 608 1.19 -29.81 -10.91
CA THR A 608 -0.23 -29.89 -10.56
C THR A 608 -0.41 -30.28 -9.09
N PHE A 609 0.38 -31.26 -8.62
CA PHE A 609 0.36 -31.74 -7.23
C PHE A 609 0.96 -30.72 -6.25
N VAL A 610 2.20 -30.26 -6.49
CA VAL A 610 2.90 -29.26 -5.67
C VAL A 610 2.09 -27.96 -5.59
N GLY A 611 1.58 -27.49 -6.73
CA GLY A 611 0.75 -26.29 -6.82
C GLY A 611 -0.65 -26.39 -6.18
N SER A 612 -0.97 -27.53 -5.56
CA SER A 612 -2.22 -27.81 -4.81
C SER A 612 -1.98 -28.35 -3.40
N PHE A 613 -0.72 -28.55 -3.00
CA PHE A 613 -0.29 -29.37 -1.86
C PHE A 613 -0.89 -28.93 -0.51
N THR A 614 -1.05 -27.62 -0.35
CA THR A 614 -1.78 -26.91 0.72
C THR A 614 -3.18 -27.46 1.02
N HIS A 615 -3.90 -27.95 -0.01
CA HIS A 615 -5.25 -28.53 0.10
C HIS A 615 -5.27 -30.07 -0.01
N ILE A 616 -4.12 -30.70 -0.25
CA ILE A 616 -3.99 -32.18 -0.29
C ILE A 616 -3.85 -32.73 1.13
N HIS A 617 -3.09 -32.05 1.99
CA HIS A 617 -2.90 -32.42 3.41
C HIS A 617 -3.94 -31.83 4.37
N SER A 618 -4.88 -31.01 3.92
CA SER A 618 -5.93 -30.48 4.80
C SER A 618 -6.89 -31.58 5.26
N SER A 619 -7.32 -31.52 6.54
CA SER A 619 -8.15 -32.51 7.25
C SER A 619 -9.62 -32.59 6.79
N SER A 620 -9.88 -32.27 5.52
CA SER A 620 -11.14 -32.44 4.81
C SER A 620 -11.61 -33.91 4.86
N THR A 621 -12.84 -34.14 5.30
CA THR A 621 -13.41 -35.49 5.44
C THR A 621 -13.64 -36.14 4.08
N SER A 622 -12.94 -37.25 3.83
CA SER A 622 -13.13 -38.08 2.65
C SER A 622 -14.49 -38.79 2.70
N SER A 623 -15.51 -38.18 2.11
CA SER A 623 -16.79 -38.81 1.85
C SER A 623 -16.67 -39.64 0.57
N THR A 624 -16.68 -40.97 0.70
CA THR A 624 -16.55 -41.87 -0.46
C THR A 624 -17.85 -41.89 -1.26
N GLY A 625 -17.98 -40.96 -2.22
CA GLY A 625 -19.03 -41.02 -3.24
C GLY A 625 -18.83 -42.22 -4.18
N PRO A 626 -19.91 -42.71 -4.84
CA PRO A 626 -19.80 -43.80 -5.80
C PRO A 626 -18.91 -43.39 -6.98
N SER A 627 -17.97 -44.26 -7.35
CA SER A 627 -17.04 -44.05 -8.48
C SER A 627 -17.75 -44.27 -9.82
N SER A 628 -18.60 -43.34 -10.24
CA SER A 628 -19.08 -43.27 -11.62
C SER A 628 -17.92 -42.90 -12.54
N PHE A 629 -17.63 -43.76 -13.52
CA PHE A 629 -16.60 -43.54 -14.55
C PHE A 629 -17.10 -42.52 -15.60
N ASP A 630 -17.38 -41.30 -15.13
CA ASP A 630 -17.82 -40.20 -15.96
C ASP A 630 -16.61 -39.64 -16.73
N VAL A 631 -16.42 -40.12 -17.95
CA VAL A 631 -15.33 -39.73 -18.84
C VAL A 631 -15.29 -38.20 -18.94
N ASN A 632 -14.08 -37.62 -18.95
CA ASN A 632 -13.86 -36.17 -18.90
C ASN A 632 -14.18 -35.45 -20.22
N PHE A 633 -15.34 -35.73 -20.82
CA PHE A 633 -15.80 -35.19 -22.10
C PHE A 633 -15.74 -33.66 -22.11
N PHE A 634 -16.21 -32.97 -21.07
CA PHE A 634 -16.10 -31.51 -21.00
C PHE A 634 -14.64 -31.00 -21.06
N ILE A 635 -13.70 -31.66 -20.37
CA ILE A 635 -12.29 -31.25 -20.42
C ILE A 635 -11.73 -31.48 -21.83
N LEU A 636 -12.07 -32.61 -22.46
CA LEU A 636 -11.68 -32.91 -23.83
C LEU A 636 -12.29 -31.91 -24.84
N ASP A 637 -13.59 -31.62 -24.75
CA ASP A 637 -14.30 -30.62 -25.57
C ASP A 637 -13.54 -29.28 -25.55
N VAL A 638 -13.25 -28.75 -24.34
CA VAL A 638 -12.54 -27.48 -24.15
C VAL A 638 -11.12 -27.54 -24.72
N VAL A 639 -10.40 -28.64 -24.48
CA VAL A 639 -9.04 -28.81 -25.00
C VAL A 639 -9.05 -28.86 -26.54
N PHE A 640 -9.96 -29.63 -27.15
CA PHE A 640 -10.10 -29.69 -28.61
C PHE A 640 -10.46 -28.32 -29.20
N GLU A 641 -11.40 -27.57 -28.60
CA GLU A 641 -11.79 -26.24 -29.09
C GLU A 641 -10.63 -25.23 -29.05
N LEU A 642 -9.72 -25.34 -28.07
CA LEU A 642 -8.54 -24.49 -27.93
C LEU A 642 -7.38 -24.89 -28.85
N LEU A 643 -7.24 -26.19 -29.15
CA LEU A 643 -6.23 -26.74 -30.07
C LEU A 643 -6.58 -26.51 -31.54
N ASP A 644 -7.85 -26.69 -31.92
CA ASP A 644 -8.34 -26.58 -33.31
C ASP A 644 -8.37 -25.13 -33.81
N ASP A 645 -9.04 -24.22 -33.07
CA ASP A 645 -9.14 -22.81 -33.48
C ASP A 645 -7.90 -21.98 -33.07
N ARG A 646 -6.75 -22.37 -33.62
CA ARG A 646 -5.45 -21.71 -33.45
C ARG A 646 -5.51 -20.20 -33.67
N VAL A 647 -6.31 -19.73 -34.62
CA VAL A 647 -6.41 -18.29 -34.95
C VAL A 647 -7.12 -17.53 -33.84
N THR A 648 -8.26 -18.04 -33.36
CA THR A 648 -8.99 -17.47 -32.23
C THR A 648 -8.17 -17.54 -30.94
N THR A 649 -7.50 -18.65 -30.63
CA THR A 649 -6.66 -18.80 -29.44
C THR A 649 -5.47 -17.83 -29.45
N ILE A 650 -4.76 -17.64 -30.57
CA ILE A 650 -3.66 -16.66 -30.67
C ILE A 650 -4.19 -15.22 -30.59
N SER A 651 -5.35 -14.92 -31.18
CA SER A 651 -6.01 -13.61 -31.07
C SER A 651 -6.35 -13.26 -29.62
N TRP A 652 -6.86 -14.23 -28.86
CA TRP A 652 -7.23 -14.09 -27.46
C TRP A 652 -6.02 -13.76 -26.56
N ILE A 653 -4.91 -14.49 -26.72
CA ILE A 653 -3.64 -14.24 -26.01
C ILE A 653 -3.14 -12.82 -26.30
N ARG A 654 -3.09 -12.42 -27.58
CA ARG A 654 -2.64 -11.08 -28.01
C ARG A 654 -3.50 -9.96 -27.40
N LYS A 655 -4.82 -10.12 -27.36
CA LYS A 655 -5.74 -9.11 -26.80
C LYS A 655 -5.63 -8.93 -25.29
N LEU A 656 -5.06 -9.89 -24.57
CA LEU A 656 -4.77 -9.80 -23.14
C LEU A 656 -3.38 -9.23 -22.82
N SER A 657 -2.66 -8.70 -23.82
CA SER A 657 -1.27 -8.22 -23.67
C SER A 657 -0.29 -9.28 -23.15
N MET A 658 -0.65 -10.56 -23.29
CA MET A 658 0.24 -11.69 -22.99
C MET A 658 1.23 -11.85 -24.15
N ASP A 659 2.47 -12.25 -23.85
CA ASP A 659 3.44 -12.57 -24.89
C ASP A 659 2.96 -13.78 -25.73
N VAL A 660 3.14 -13.69 -27.05
CA VAL A 660 2.84 -14.77 -27.99
C VAL A 660 3.73 -16.00 -27.75
N SER A 661 4.90 -15.82 -27.09
CA SER A 661 5.72 -16.92 -26.59
C SER A 661 5.00 -17.86 -25.59
N TYR A 662 3.87 -17.43 -25.01
CA TYR A 662 3.03 -18.28 -24.17
C TYR A 662 2.26 -19.34 -24.97
N TYR A 663 1.98 -19.14 -26.26
CA TYR A 663 1.14 -20.09 -27.02
C TYR A 663 1.74 -21.52 -27.07
N PRO A 664 3.03 -21.75 -27.36
CA PRO A 664 3.66 -23.07 -27.23
C PRO A 664 3.52 -23.72 -25.84
N LEU A 665 3.62 -22.93 -24.76
CA LEU A 665 3.45 -23.42 -23.39
C LEU A 665 1.99 -23.82 -23.12
N LEU A 666 1.03 -23.01 -23.55
CA LEU A 666 -0.40 -23.32 -23.48
C LEU A 666 -0.72 -24.65 -24.17
N ILE A 667 -0.24 -24.84 -25.41
CA ILE A 667 -0.42 -26.08 -26.18
C ILE A 667 0.24 -27.26 -25.45
N LEU A 668 1.44 -27.11 -24.90
CA LEU A 668 2.12 -28.17 -24.14
C LEU A 668 1.30 -28.62 -22.92
N LYS A 669 0.78 -27.70 -22.08
CA LYS A 669 -0.05 -28.11 -20.93
C LYS A 669 -1.38 -28.72 -21.34
N LEU A 670 -1.99 -28.26 -22.45
CA LEU A 670 -3.18 -28.88 -23.03
C LEU A 670 -2.90 -30.33 -23.47
N VAL A 671 -1.76 -30.60 -24.13
CA VAL A 671 -1.34 -31.96 -24.49
C VAL A 671 -1.08 -32.82 -23.24
N MET A 672 -0.43 -32.29 -22.20
CA MET A 672 -0.24 -33.01 -20.94
C MET A 672 -1.58 -33.40 -20.28
N ILE A 673 -2.58 -32.51 -20.31
CA ILE A 673 -3.95 -32.79 -19.81
C ILE A 673 -4.59 -33.94 -20.60
N VAL A 674 -4.42 -33.98 -21.93
CA VAL A 674 -4.89 -35.12 -22.75
C VAL A 674 -4.16 -36.41 -22.37
N SER A 675 -2.83 -36.40 -22.25
CA SER A 675 -2.04 -37.58 -21.84
C SER A 675 -2.50 -38.13 -20.48
N LEU A 676 -2.77 -37.28 -19.49
CA LEU A 676 -3.30 -37.67 -18.18
C LEU A 676 -4.72 -38.23 -18.24
N ILE A 677 -5.54 -37.81 -19.21
CA ILE A 677 -6.86 -38.41 -19.47
C ILE A 677 -6.69 -39.75 -20.18
N CYS A 678 -5.76 -39.87 -21.14
CA CYS A 678 -5.47 -41.13 -21.82
C CYS A 678 -4.98 -42.23 -20.86
N LEU A 679 -4.20 -41.89 -19.83
CA LEU A 679 -3.80 -42.85 -18.78
C LEU A 679 -4.96 -43.38 -17.91
N LYS A 680 -6.16 -42.78 -18.01
CA LYS A 680 -7.36 -43.21 -17.28
C LYS A 680 -8.33 -44.07 -18.11
N LEU A 681 -8.07 -44.25 -19.40
CA LEU A 681 -8.92 -45.03 -20.32
C LEU A 681 -8.69 -46.56 -20.33
N PRO A 682 -7.47 -47.11 -20.07
CA PRO A 682 -7.21 -48.55 -20.18
C PRO A 682 -7.78 -49.41 -19.03
N GLU A 683 -9.10 -49.47 -18.85
CA GLU A 683 -9.74 -50.31 -17.81
C GLU A 683 -9.50 -51.82 -17.98
N HIS A 684 -9.08 -52.28 -19.16
CA HIS A 684 -9.06 -53.72 -19.54
C HIS A 684 -7.74 -54.19 -20.19
N CYS A 685 -6.64 -53.42 -20.10
CA CYS A 685 -5.37 -53.82 -20.70
C CYS A 685 -4.15 -53.29 -19.93
N ASP A 686 -3.72 -54.05 -18.90
CA ASP A 686 -2.56 -53.74 -18.05
C ASP A 686 -1.30 -53.43 -18.88
N PHE A 687 -1.02 -54.20 -19.94
CA PHE A 687 0.14 -54.00 -20.82
C PHE A 687 0.11 -52.66 -21.59
N LEU A 688 -1.08 -52.23 -22.03
CA LEU A 688 -1.24 -50.93 -22.67
C LEU A 688 -1.08 -49.79 -21.65
N LEU A 689 -1.58 -49.99 -20.43
CA LEU A 689 -1.42 -49.02 -19.34
C LEU A 689 0.05 -48.86 -18.93
N GLU A 690 0.79 -49.97 -18.81
CA GLU A 690 2.23 -49.97 -18.49
C GLU A 690 3.04 -49.24 -19.57
N LEU A 691 2.84 -49.59 -20.85
CA LEU A 691 3.52 -48.96 -21.98
C LEU A 691 3.18 -47.46 -22.12
N LEU A 692 1.91 -47.07 -21.95
CA LEU A 692 1.51 -45.66 -21.97
C LEU A 692 2.08 -44.89 -20.77
N SER A 693 2.13 -45.51 -19.58
CA SER A 693 2.65 -44.85 -18.38
C SER A 693 4.12 -44.50 -18.50
N GLU A 694 4.95 -45.40 -19.01
CA GLU A 694 6.38 -45.11 -19.19
C GLU A 694 6.63 -44.09 -20.31
N VAL A 695 5.95 -44.20 -21.47
CA VAL A 695 6.10 -43.22 -22.56
C VAL A 695 5.64 -41.81 -22.14
N VAL A 696 4.56 -41.70 -21.36
CA VAL A 696 4.12 -40.41 -20.81
C VAL A 696 5.08 -39.92 -19.71
N ALA A 697 5.64 -40.82 -18.89
CA ALA A 697 6.61 -40.46 -17.87
C ALA A 697 7.93 -39.93 -18.46
N GLU A 698 8.50 -40.60 -19.46
CA GLU A 698 9.69 -40.14 -20.19
C GLU A 698 9.44 -38.78 -20.85
N ALA A 699 8.30 -38.62 -21.53
CA ALA A 699 7.91 -37.36 -22.14
C ALA A 699 7.75 -36.22 -21.11
N PHE A 700 7.12 -36.48 -19.96
CA PHE A 700 6.89 -35.49 -18.90
C PHE A 700 8.20 -35.14 -18.15
N LEU A 701 9.11 -36.11 -18.00
CA LEU A 701 10.46 -35.88 -17.49
C LEU A 701 11.29 -35.00 -18.45
N SER A 702 11.16 -35.20 -19.77
CA SER A 702 11.89 -34.45 -20.79
C SER A 702 11.55 -32.95 -20.87
N ILE A 703 10.45 -32.52 -20.25
CA ILE A 703 9.96 -31.13 -20.22
C ILE A 703 10.05 -30.48 -18.83
N ASP A 704 10.75 -31.10 -17.87
CA ASP A 704 10.93 -30.66 -16.48
C ASP A 704 9.64 -30.63 -15.61
N ASP A 705 8.60 -31.43 -15.94
CA ASP A 705 7.38 -31.57 -15.12
C ASP A 705 6.95 -33.04 -14.99
N PRO A 706 7.69 -33.88 -14.22
CA PRO A 706 7.54 -35.34 -14.23
C PRO A 706 6.13 -35.85 -13.89
N LEU A 707 5.80 -37.02 -14.45
CA LEU A 707 4.59 -37.77 -14.10
C LEU A 707 4.65 -38.22 -12.62
N LEU A 708 3.58 -37.95 -11.90
CA LEU A 708 3.33 -38.46 -10.56
C LEU A 708 2.30 -39.58 -10.60
N ILE A 709 2.65 -40.72 -9.99
CA ILE A 709 1.73 -41.82 -9.69
C ILE A 709 1.43 -41.73 -8.19
N VAL A 710 0.21 -41.32 -7.86
CA VAL A 710 -0.22 -41.02 -6.48
C VAL A 710 -1.09 -42.14 -5.94
N ARG A 711 -0.79 -42.62 -4.73
CA ARG A 711 -1.54 -43.64 -3.99
C ARG A 711 -2.37 -43.00 -2.86
N SER A 712 -3.60 -43.49 -2.65
CA SER A 712 -4.52 -43.00 -1.60
C SER A 712 -5.04 -44.06 -0.63
N GLU A 713 -4.76 -45.34 -0.88
CA GLU A 713 -5.04 -46.49 0.01
C GLU A 713 -3.98 -47.58 -0.24
N ASN A 714 -3.99 -48.65 0.54
CA ASN A 714 -3.07 -49.81 0.47
C ASN A 714 -3.14 -50.69 -0.81
N ALA A 715 -3.48 -50.11 -1.98
CA ALA A 715 -3.37 -50.75 -3.29
C ALA A 715 -2.00 -50.47 -3.93
N SER A 716 -1.28 -51.50 -4.36
CA SER A 716 -0.07 -51.33 -5.20
C SER A 716 -0.46 -51.17 -6.67
N PRO A 717 -0.06 -50.09 -7.37
CA PRO A 717 -0.18 -50.03 -8.82
C PRO A 717 0.77 -51.05 -9.45
N LYS A 718 0.24 -51.95 -10.28
CA LYS A 718 1.04 -52.89 -11.09
C LYS A 718 1.57 -52.21 -12.35
N VAL A 719 2.27 -51.09 -12.18
CA VAL A 719 2.75 -50.24 -13.28
C VAL A 719 4.24 -49.97 -13.06
N ASN A 720 5.08 -50.51 -13.92
CA ASN A 720 6.51 -50.27 -13.91
C ASN A 720 6.86 -49.09 -14.85
N ALA A 721 6.92 -47.89 -14.30
CA ALA A 721 7.30 -46.67 -15.02
C ALA A 721 8.49 -45.99 -14.29
N PRO A 722 9.74 -46.42 -14.52
CA PRO A 722 10.91 -45.87 -13.83
C PRO A 722 11.16 -44.37 -14.09
N CYS A 723 10.57 -43.78 -15.13
CA CYS A 723 10.61 -42.33 -15.35
C CYS A 723 9.59 -41.54 -14.49
N ALA A 724 8.68 -42.22 -13.77
CA ALA A 724 7.65 -41.60 -12.94
C ALA A 724 8.05 -41.48 -11.46
N ILE A 725 7.57 -40.44 -10.78
CA ILE A 725 7.73 -40.28 -9.34
C ILE A 725 6.51 -40.90 -8.64
N PHE A 726 6.73 -41.79 -7.67
CA PHE A 726 5.67 -42.39 -6.87
C PHE A 726 5.49 -41.61 -5.55
N VAL A 727 4.25 -41.23 -5.24
CA VAL A 727 3.90 -40.52 -3.99
C VAL A 727 2.76 -41.23 -3.28
N ASP A 728 2.90 -41.38 -1.97
CA ASP A 728 1.91 -42.02 -1.12
C ASP A 728 1.27 -41.01 -0.18
N LEU A 729 -0.06 -40.89 -0.19
CA LEU A 729 -0.79 -39.92 0.63
C LEU A 729 -0.93 -40.34 2.10
N GLU A 730 -0.51 -41.56 2.45
CA GLU A 730 -0.39 -42.02 3.85
C GLU A 730 0.89 -41.46 4.54
N ASN A 731 1.88 -40.97 3.77
CA ASN A 731 3.13 -40.39 4.30
C ASN A 731 2.96 -38.97 4.87
N SER A 732 3.92 -38.55 5.72
CA SER A 732 4.00 -37.18 6.21
C SER A 732 4.29 -36.17 5.09
N LYS A 733 3.98 -34.89 5.34
CA LYS A 733 4.22 -33.79 4.42
C LYS A 733 5.72 -33.69 4.08
N GLU A 734 6.56 -33.88 5.09
CA GLU A 734 8.02 -33.79 5.05
C GLU A 734 8.62 -34.92 4.20
N GLU A 735 8.12 -36.16 4.37
CA GLU A 735 8.51 -37.30 3.54
C GLU A 735 8.13 -37.09 2.08
N ILE A 736 6.89 -36.65 1.79
CA ILE A 736 6.45 -36.38 0.41
C ILE A 736 7.27 -35.24 -0.22
N MET A 737 7.56 -34.17 0.52
CA MET A 737 8.47 -33.11 0.04
C MET A 737 9.88 -33.63 -0.24
N SER A 738 10.40 -34.57 0.55
CA SER A 738 11.73 -35.17 0.30
C SER A 738 11.77 -36.02 -0.98
N VAL A 739 10.66 -36.69 -1.32
CA VAL A 739 10.50 -37.47 -2.57
C VAL A 739 10.32 -36.55 -3.78
N LEU A 740 9.59 -35.44 -3.63
CA LEU A 740 9.42 -34.44 -4.69
C LEU A 740 10.70 -33.61 -4.93
N PHE A 741 11.52 -33.43 -3.91
CA PHE A 741 12.73 -32.57 -3.92
C PHE A 741 13.98 -33.29 -3.39
N PRO A 742 14.44 -34.37 -4.07
CA PRO A 742 15.63 -35.10 -3.64
C PRO A 742 16.89 -34.22 -3.74
N ARG A 743 17.67 -34.19 -2.66
CA ARG A 743 18.95 -33.46 -2.58
C ARG A 743 19.96 -34.06 -3.58
N LYS A 744 20.46 -33.23 -4.51
CA LYS A 744 21.38 -33.67 -5.57
C LYS A 744 22.78 -33.96 -5.03
N ASN A 745 23.14 -35.25 -4.96
CA ASN A 745 24.54 -35.66 -5.09
C ASN A 745 24.92 -35.72 -6.58
N THR A 746 26.13 -35.32 -6.92
CA THR A 746 26.63 -35.25 -8.31
C THR A 746 27.17 -36.59 -8.82
N HIS A 747 27.28 -36.69 -10.16
CA HIS A 747 27.76 -37.83 -10.96
C HIS A 747 26.74 -38.99 -11.12
N ASN A 748 26.65 -39.68 -12.26
CA ASN A 748 27.57 -39.78 -13.42
C ASN A 748 26.90 -39.62 -14.80
N VAL A 749 27.74 -39.45 -15.82
CA VAL A 749 27.37 -39.44 -17.26
C VAL A 749 27.67 -40.81 -17.89
N SER A 750 26.84 -41.25 -18.83
CA SER A 750 27.28 -42.16 -19.90
C SER A 750 26.55 -41.88 -21.21
N THR A 751 27.31 -41.87 -22.30
CA THR A 751 26.84 -41.59 -23.66
C THR A 751 26.85 -42.88 -24.48
N SER A 752 25.91 -43.04 -25.41
CA SER A 752 26.14 -43.87 -26.60
C SER A 752 25.49 -43.24 -27.83
N SER A 753 25.98 -43.63 -29.01
CA SER A 753 25.66 -43.04 -30.31
C SER A 753 25.21 -44.12 -31.29
N ASN A 754 24.55 -43.72 -32.39
CA ASN A 754 25.01 -44.00 -33.76
C ASN A 754 24.13 -43.31 -34.81
N THR A 755 24.58 -43.32 -36.07
CA THR A 755 24.04 -42.53 -37.20
C THR A 755 23.48 -43.43 -38.31
N VAL A 756 22.68 -42.87 -39.24
CA VAL A 756 22.93 -42.83 -40.71
C VAL A 756 21.76 -42.22 -41.52
N ASN A 757 22.14 -41.57 -42.62
CA ASN A 757 21.44 -40.74 -43.60
C ASN A 757 20.09 -41.20 -44.22
N ALA A 758 19.19 -40.21 -44.37
CA ALA A 758 18.54 -39.67 -45.59
C ALA A 758 18.03 -40.58 -46.76
N GLY A 759 16.82 -40.23 -47.26
CA GLY A 759 16.23 -40.65 -48.55
C GLY A 759 15.00 -39.79 -48.90
N THR A 760 14.57 -39.72 -50.17
CA THR A 760 13.54 -38.77 -50.66
C THR A 760 12.37 -39.45 -51.40
N ILE A 761 11.19 -38.81 -51.37
CA ILE A 761 9.99 -39.03 -52.22
C ILE A 761 10.29 -38.75 -53.73
N PRO A 762 9.44 -39.07 -54.75
CA PRO A 762 7.97 -38.88 -54.77
C PRO A 762 7.07 -39.81 -55.66
N GLU A 763 5.76 -39.48 -55.62
CA GLU A 763 4.74 -39.47 -56.72
C GLU A 763 4.14 -40.73 -57.39
N VAL A 764 2.86 -40.54 -57.78
CA VAL A 764 2.05 -41.02 -58.94
C VAL A 764 0.59 -41.26 -58.47
N SER A 765 -0.37 -40.33 -58.62
CA SER A 765 -1.09 -39.89 -59.84
C SER A 765 -2.22 -40.83 -60.32
N SER A 766 -3.46 -40.32 -60.39
CA SER A 766 -4.49 -40.68 -61.39
C SER A 766 -5.63 -39.65 -61.42
N SER A 767 -6.41 -39.59 -62.52
CA SER A 767 -7.37 -38.52 -62.85
C SER A 767 -8.51 -39.01 -63.76
N ASN A 768 -9.35 -38.07 -64.27
CA ASN A 768 -10.30 -38.17 -65.41
C ASN A 768 -11.79 -38.45 -65.06
N THR A 769 -12.83 -37.94 -65.75
CA THR A 769 -13.04 -36.73 -66.64
C THR A 769 -14.55 -36.56 -67.01
N LEU A 770 -15.09 -35.31 -66.94
CA LEU A 770 -16.03 -34.63 -67.90
C LEU A 770 -17.45 -35.24 -68.19
N PRO A 771 -18.37 -34.54 -68.92
CA PRO A 771 -18.90 -33.14 -68.84
C PRO A 771 -20.47 -33.18 -68.73
N ASP A 772 -21.43 -32.36 -69.22
CA ASP A 772 -21.70 -30.99 -69.82
C ASP A 772 -23.27 -30.80 -69.82
N SER A 773 -24.01 -29.71 -70.13
CA SER A 773 -23.83 -28.24 -70.25
C SER A 773 -25.23 -27.52 -70.32
N ASN A 774 -25.29 -26.19 -70.12
CA ASN A 774 -26.29 -25.21 -70.69
C ASN A 774 -27.81 -25.30 -70.30
N MET A 775 -28.65 -24.23 -70.24
CA MET A 775 -28.51 -22.77 -70.51
C MET A 775 -29.68 -21.91 -69.92
N ASN A 776 -29.39 -20.76 -69.29
CA ASN A 776 -30.18 -19.48 -69.16
C ASN A 776 -31.63 -19.48 -68.52
N MET A 777 -32.25 -18.37 -68.03
CA MET A 777 -31.93 -16.91 -68.02
C MET A 777 -32.59 -16.11 -66.84
N HIS A 778 -31.88 -15.08 -66.36
CA HIS A 778 -32.20 -13.93 -65.45
C HIS A 778 -33.55 -13.68 -64.72
N CYS A 779 -33.41 -13.25 -63.45
CA CYS A 779 -33.83 -11.91 -62.97
C CYS A 779 -32.73 -11.33 -62.04
N LEU A 780 -32.87 -10.09 -61.50
CA LEU A 780 -31.85 -9.40 -60.68
C LEU A 780 -32.40 -8.88 -59.34
N GLU A 781 -31.63 -9.13 -58.27
CA GLU A 781 -31.88 -8.69 -56.88
C GLU A 781 -30.53 -8.54 -56.13
N PRO A 782 -30.46 -7.96 -54.91
CA PRO A 782 -29.21 -7.46 -54.35
C PRO A 782 -28.16 -8.56 -54.08
N GLN A 783 -27.00 -8.43 -54.73
CA GLN A 783 -25.89 -9.38 -54.66
C GLN A 783 -24.63 -8.74 -54.07
N MET A 784 -23.90 -9.54 -53.30
CA MET A 784 -22.51 -9.27 -52.89
C MET A 784 -21.62 -9.18 -54.13
N ASN A 785 -20.74 -8.17 -54.22
CA ASN A 785 -19.96 -7.92 -55.45
C ASN A 785 -18.74 -8.85 -55.58
N TRP A 786 -19.00 -10.11 -55.88
CA TRP A 786 -18.01 -11.18 -56.06
C TRP A 786 -16.91 -10.87 -57.07
N LYS A 787 -17.15 -9.97 -58.03
CA LYS A 787 -16.18 -9.57 -59.05
C LYS A 787 -14.89 -9.00 -58.44
N VAL A 788 -14.97 -8.28 -57.32
CA VAL A 788 -13.78 -7.76 -56.62
C VAL A 788 -12.98 -8.88 -55.96
N ILE A 789 -13.64 -9.88 -55.36
CA ILE A 789 -12.99 -11.07 -54.79
C ILE A 789 -12.31 -11.91 -55.88
N GLU A 790 -12.93 -12.02 -57.06
CA GLU A 790 -12.36 -12.67 -58.24
C GLU A 790 -11.12 -11.93 -58.78
N GLU A 791 -11.12 -10.60 -58.83
CA GLU A 791 -9.93 -9.80 -59.22
C GLU A 791 -8.81 -9.85 -58.16
N ILE A 792 -9.13 -9.86 -56.87
CA ILE A 792 -8.15 -10.07 -55.80
C ILE A 792 -7.51 -11.47 -55.93
N SER A 793 -8.32 -12.50 -56.16
CA SER A 793 -7.85 -13.87 -56.42
C SER A 793 -6.91 -13.95 -57.62
N LYS A 794 -7.23 -13.27 -58.73
CA LYS A 794 -6.33 -13.14 -59.89
C LYS A 794 -5.03 -12.41 -59.55
N ALA A 795 -5.11 -11.28 -58.83
CA ALA A 795 -3.94 -10.46 -58.51
C ALA A 795 -2.91 -11.21 -57.64
N ILE A 796 -3.37 -11.94 -56.63
CA ILE A 796 -2.52 -12.77 -55.75
C ILE A 796 -1.81 -13.87 -56.55
N ASN A 797 -2.51 -14.52 -57.47
CA ASN A 797 -1.97 -15.60 -58.29
C ASN A 797 -1.06 -15.10 -59.43
N ALA A 798 -1.27 -13.88 -59.93
CA ALA A 798 -0.56 -13.35 -61.10
C ALA A 798 0.82 -12.73 -60.80
N LYS A 799 1.10 -12.26 -59.57
CA LYS A 799 2.37 -11.59 -59.23
C LYS A 799 2.89 -11.91 -57.82
N LYS A 800 3.81 -12.89 -57.72
CA LYS A 800 4.64 -13.07 -56.52
C LYS A 800 5.42 -11.80 -56.20
N GLY A 801 5.30 -11.30 -54.96
CA GLY A 801 6.20 -10.29 -54.39
C GLY A 801 5.80 -8.82 -54.60
N VAL A 802 4.55 -8.50 -54.96
CA VAL A 802 4.05 -7.11 -55.02
C VAL A 802 3.10 -6.84 -53.86
N ALA A 803 3.26 -5.68 -53.19
CA ALA A 803 2.37 -5.24 -52.13
C ALA A 803 0.95 -4.94 -52.66
N LEU A 804 -0.08 -5.42 -51.97
CA LEU A 804 -1.50 -5.28 -52.35
C LEU A 804 -1.90 -3.82 -52.60
N ASN A 805 -1.44 -2.90 -51.75
CA ASN A 805 -1.68 -1.46 -51.86
C ASN A 805 -1.02 -0.75 -53.08
N LYS A 806 -0.33 -1.49 -53.97
CA LYS A 806 0.24 -0.98 -55.24
C LYS A 806 -0.42 -1.55 -56.50
N LEU A 807 -1.54 -2.25 -56.37
CA LEU A 807 -2.30 -2.77 -57.51
C LEU A 807 -3.12 -1.66 -58.19
N SER A 808 -3.20 -1.69 -59.53
CA SER A 808 -3.82 -0.63 -60.34
C SER A 808 -5.36 -0.53 -60.23
N ALA A 809 -5.98 -1.38 -59.40
CA ALA A 809 -7.42 -1.37 -59.11
C ALA A 809 -7.73 -0.87 -57.68
N ALA A 810 -6.74 -0.33 -56.95
CA ALA A 810 -6.85 0.02 -55.53
C ALA A 810 -8.09 0.88 -55.16
N THR A 811 -8.55 1.77 -56.04
CA THR A 811 -9.74 2.60 -55.82
C THR A 811 -11.07 1.84 -55.88
N MET A 812 -11.13 0.64 -56.47
CA MET A 812 -12.31 -0.24 -56.39
C MET A 812 -12.18 -1.31 -55.30
N ILE A 813 -10.99 -1.48 -54.72
CA ILE A 813 -10.73 -2.56 -53.74
C ILE A 813 -10.82 -2.05 -52.30
N LYS A 814 -10.67 -0.75 -52.04
CA LYS A 814 -10.81 -0.21 -50.68
C LYS A 814 -12.27 -0.23 -50.19
N ASP A 815 -13.18 0.38 -50.96
CA ASP A 815 -14.51 0.72 -50.46
C ASP A 815 -15.51 -0.46 -50.58
N GLU A 816 -15.31 -1.35 -51.56
CA GLU A 816 -16.24 -2.46 -51.83
C GLU A 816 -16.31 -3.54 -50.72
N PRO A 817 -15.21 -3.97 -50.07
CA PRO A 817 -15.29 -4.88 -48.92
C PRO A 817 -16.12 -4.29 -47.77
N GLU A 818 -16.01 -2.99 -47.53
CA GLU A 818 -16.77 -2.27 -46.50
C GLU A 818 -18.25 -2.18 -46.87
N ILE A 819 -18.58 -1.90 -48.14
CA ILE A 819 -19.96 -1.98 -48.66
C ILE A 819 -20.54 -3.39 -48.42
N ASN A 820 -19.81 -4.46 -48.76
CA ASN A 820 -20.28 -5.83 -48.55
C ASN A 820 -20.44 -6.18 -47.05
N ILE A 821 -19.56 -5.69 -46.17
CA ILE A 821 -19.71 -5.81 -44.70
C ILE A 821 -20.98 -5.10 -44.24
N CYS A 822 -21.22 -3.86 -44.68
CA CYS A 822 -22.42 -3.11 -44.36
C CYS A 822 -23.70 -3.81 -44.85
N THR A 823 -23.70 -4.34 -46.08
CA THR A 823 -24.82 -5.11 -46.64
C THR A 823 -25.12 -6.36 -45.80
N LEU A 824 -24.12 -7.20 -45.53
CA LEU A 824 -24.27 -8.42 -44.72
C LEU A 824 -24.74 -8.10 -43.29
N THR A 825 -24.18 -7.06 -42.68
CA THR A 825 -24.58 -6.60 -41.33
C THR A 825 -26.02 -6.08 -41.33
N THR A 826 -26.45 -5.38 -42.38
CA THR A 826 -27.82 -4.86 -42.52
C THR A 826 -28.82 -5.98 -42.73
N THR A 827 -28.52 -7.02 -43.52
CA THR A 827 -29.37 -8.21 -43.63
C THR A 827 -29.45 -8.98 -42.32
N LEU A 828 -28.34 -9.13 -41.60
CA LEU A 828 -28.30 -9.82 -40.30
C LEU A 828 -29.19 -9.14 -39.25
N VAL A 829 -29.15 -7.80 -39.16
CA VAL A 829 -29.97 -7.01 -38.21
C VAL A 829 -31.47 -7.08 -38.51
N ASN A 830 -31.87 -7.37 -39.75
CA ASN A 830 -33.28 -7.43 -40.15
C ASN A 830 -33.96 -8.78 -39.90
N LEU A 831 -33.21 -9.83 -39.52
CA LEU A 831 -33.72 -11.18 -39.29
C LEU A 831 -33.98 -11.43 -37.80
N LYS A 832 -35.19 -11.93 -37.46
CA LYS A 832 -35.61 -12.17 -36.05
C LYS A 832 -35.23 -13.55 -35.49
N SER A 833 -34.77 -14.46 -36.34
CA SER A 833 -34.35 -15.82 -35.97
C SER A 833 -33.50 -16.40 -37.09
N LEU A 834 -32.38 -17.04 -36.75
CA LEU A 834 -31.45 -17.71 -37.66
C LEU A 834 -31.03 -19.06 -37.06
N SER A 835 -30.53 -19.98 -37.88
CA SER A 835 -29.82 -21.16 -37.36
C SER A 835 -28.40 -20.78 -36.94
N ASP A 836 -27.81 -21.55 -36.03
CA ASP A 836 -26.41 -21.36 -35.63
C ASP A 836 -25.43 -21.58 -36.79
N GLU A 837 -25.80 -22.40 -37.79
CA GLU A 837 -24.97 -22.64 -38.98
C GLU A 837 -24.99 -21.43 -39.93
N ASP A 838 -26.16 -20.87 -40.23
CA ASP A 838 -26.29 -19.66 -41.07
C ASP A 838 -25.59 -18.46 -40.42
N LEU A 839 -25.79 -18.30 -39.09
CA LEU A 839 -25.14 -17.25 -38.30
C LEU A 839 -23.61 -17.41 -38.32
N TRP A 840 -23.10 -18.64 -38.26
CA TRP A 840 -21.66 -18.92 -38.38
C TRP A 840 -21.13 -18.56 -39.78
N VAL A 841 -21.81 -18.96 -40.86
CA VAL A 841 -21.41 -18.63 -42.24
C VAL A 841 -21.35 -17.12 -42.44
N VAL A 842 -22.35 -16.36 -41.99
CA VAL A 842 -22.42 -14.90 -42.15
C VAL A 842 -21.35 -14.19 -41.32
N CYS A 843 -21.19 -14.55 -40.04
CA CYS A 843 -20.14 -14.00 -39.19
C CYS A 843 -18.74 -14.28 -39.76
N LYS A 844 -18.51 -15.48 -40.33
CA LYS A 844 -17.22 -15.83 -40.94
C LYS A 844 -16.99 -15.11 -42.27
N ALA A 845 -18.03 -14.88 -43.08
CA ALA A 845 -17.95 -14.05 -44.28
C ALA A 845 -17.58 -12.59 -43.96
N ILE A 846 -18.24 -11.99 -42.95
CA ILE A 846 -17.91 -10.65 -42.45
C ILE A 846 -16.46 -10.60 -41.95
N TYR A 847 -15.99 -11.62 -41.20
CA TYR A 847 -14.59 -11.71 -40.78
C TYR A 847 -13.62 -11.75 -41.97
N CYS A 848 -13.87 -12.58 -42.99
CA CYS A 848 -13.00 -12.68 -44.16
C CYS A 848 -12.97 -11.36 -44.97
N LEU A 849 -14.07 -10.62 -45.04
CA LEU A 849 -14.10 -9.27 -45.64
C LEU A 849 -13.30 -8.24 -44.81
N ASN A 850 -13.34 -8.33 -43.47
CA ASN A 850 -12.52 -7.46 -42.61
C ASN A 850 -11.02 -7.74 -42.77
N VAL A 851 -10.61 -9.01 -42.95
CA VAL A 851 -9.23 -9.37 -43.29
C VAL A 851 -8.81 -8.74 -44.62
N LEU A 852 -9.72 -8.68 -45.61
CA LEU A 852 -9.46 -8.04 -46.90
C LEU A 852 -9.31 -6.51 -46.81
N SER A 853 -10.15 -5.81 -46.04
CA SER A 853 -9.99 -4.35 -45.81
C SER A 853 -8.68 -4.04 -45.05
N PHE A 854 -8.42 -4.74 -43.93
CA PHE A 854 -7.23 -4.52 -43.10
C PHE A 854 -5.90 -4.73 -43.86
N ALA A 855 -5.87 -5.67 -44.81
CA ALA A 855 -4.70 -5.91 -45.66
C ALA A 855 -4.43 -4.81 -46.72
N TYR A 856 -5.36 -3.87 -46.93
CA TYR A 856 -5.17 -2.67 -47.75
C TYR A 856 -4.81 -1.42 -46.93
N GLU A 857 -5.30 -1.28 -45.70
CA GLU A 857 -5.00 -0.14 -44.83
C GLU A 857 -3.57 -0.15 -44.24
N THR A 858 -2.95 -1.34 -44.14
CA THR A 858 -1.68 -1.52 -43.44
C THR A 858 -0.47 -0.95 -44.19
N SER A 859 -0.11 0.29 -43.87
CA SER A 859 1.16 0.95 -44.24
C SER A 859 2.25 0.85 -43.15
N SER A 860 2.11 -0.09 -42.21
CA SER A 860 3.01 -0.25 -41.04
C SER A 860 4.30 -1.03 -41.40
N PRO A 861 5.49 -0.64 -40.91
CA PRO A 861 6.75 -1.32 -41.23
C PRO A 861 6.93 -2.71 -40.61
N ASP A 862 6.30 -2.98 -39.46
CA ASP A 862 6.71 -4.07 -38.56
C ASP A 862 6.00 -5.42 -38.80
N ILE A 863 5.17 -5.53 -39.84
CA ILE A 863 4.45 -6.76 -40.18
C ILE A 863 5.15 -7.49 -41.33
N LYS A 864 5.46 -8.78 -41.14
CA LYS A 864 5.99 -9.63 -42.22
C LYS A 864 4.97 -9.78 -43.34
N GLN A 865 5.28 -9.18 -44.49
CA GLN A 865 4.39 -9.11 -45.65
C GLN A 865 4.11 -10.49 -46.30
N SER A 866 4.89 -11.53 -45.96
CA SER A 866 4.59 -12.93 -46.31
C SER A 866 3.30 -13.44 -45.67
N ASP A 867 3.08 -13.10 -44.40
CA ASP A 867 2.10 -13.76 -43.54
C ASP A 867 0.70 -13.20 -43.86
N LEU A 868 0.62 -11.87 -44.03
CA LEU A 868 -0.57 -11.14 -44.48
C LEU A 868 -1.10 -11.64 -45.84
N ILE A 869 -0.21 -12.05 -46.76
CA ILE A 869 -0.61 -12.58 -48.08
C ILE A 869 -1.23 -13.97 -47.94
N GLU A 870 -0.81 -14.79 -46.97
CA GLU A 870 -1.41 -16.10 -46.74
C GLU A 870 -2.78 -16.00 -46.06
N ASP A 871 -2.92 -15.13 -45.05
CA ASP A 871 -4.21 -14.82 -44.41
C ASP A 871 -5.24 -14.32 -45.45
N VAL A 872 -4.81 -13.46 -46.38
CA VAL A 872 -5.64 -12.97 -47.49
C VAL A 872 -6.04 -14.09 -48.46
N LYS A 873 -5.13 -15.01 -48.83
CA LYS A 873 -5.51 -16.19 -49.65
C LYS A 873 -6.57 -17.04 -48.95
N ILE A 874 -6.38 -17.33 -47.66
CA ILE A 874 -7.29 -18.16 -46.87
C ILE A 874 -8.68 -17.50 -46.82
N ALA A 875 -8.73 -16.18 -46.62
CA ALA A 875 -9.98 -15.42 -46.67
C ALA A 875 -10.67 -15.49 -48.04
N VAL A 876 -9.93 -15.32 -49.15
CA VAL A 876 -10.45 -15.43 -50.52
C VAL A 876 -10.95 -16.84 -50.82
N MET A 877 -10.17 -17.87 -50.51
CA MET A 877 -10.53 -19.28 -50.74
C MET A 877 -11.77 -19.68 -49.95
N TRP A 878 -11.89 -19.24 -48.68
CA TRP A 878 -13.07 -19.52 -47.86
C TRP A 878 -14.31 -18.81 -48.41
N LEU A 879 -14.21 -17.53 -48.75
CA LEU A 879 -15.32 -16.77 -49.36
C LEU A 879 -15.77 -17.39 -50.69
N GLN A 880 -14.84 -17.84 -51.54
CA GLN A 880 -15.15 -18.52 -52.80
C GLN A 880 -15.80 -19.89 -52.58
N GLY A 881 -15.34 -20.68 -51.60
CA GLY A 881 -15.90 -21.99 -51.29
C GLY A 881 -17.31 -21.94 -50.66
N TYR A 882 -17.58 -20.94 -49.83
CA TYR A 882 -18.87 -20.76 -49.16
C TYR A 882 -19.86 -19.85 -49.91
N ARG A 883 -19.45 -19.29 -51.07
CA ARG A 883 -20.29 -18.44 -51.93
C ARG A 883 -21.73 -18.97 -52.13
N PRO A 884 -21.99 -20.27 -52.42
CA PRO A 884 -23.36 -20.75 -52.56
C PRO A 884 -24.22 -20.57 -51.31
N LYS A 885 -23.67 -20.78 -50.10
CA LYS A 885 -24.40 -20.57 -48.83
C LYS A 885 -24.59 -19.09 -48.51
N ILE A 886 -23.60 -18.25 -48.83
CA ILE A 886 -23.68 -16.80 -48.63
C ILE A 886 -24.73 -16.19 -49.59
N ASP A 887 -24.72 -16.58 -50.86
CA ASP A 887 -25.71 -16.15 -51.85
C ASP A 887 -27.12 -16.69 -51.55
N ASP A 888 -27.25 -17.87 -50.92
CA ASP A 888 -28.54 -18.40 -50.48
C ASP A 888 -29.08 -17.67 -49.23
N PHE A 889 -28.23 -17.40 -48.23
CA PHE A 889 -28.59 -16.53 -47.09
C PHE A 889 -29.11 -15.16 -47.56
N MET A 890 -28.43 -14.53 -48.53
CA MET A 890 -28.84 -13.23 -49.08
C MET A 890 -30.21 -13.31 -49.78
N LYS A 891 -30.51 -14.38 -50.53
CA LYS A 891 -31.83 -14.61 -51.14
C LYS A 891 -32.92 -14.89 -50.11
N ASN A 892 -32.63 -15.71 -49.11
CA ASN A 892 -33.58 -16.01 -48.03
C ASN A 892 -33.90 -14.75 -47.22
N ALA A 893 -32.93 -13.85 -47.02
CA ALA A 893 -33.15 -12.52 -46.46
C ALA A 893 -34.04 -11.64 -47.36
N ALA A 894 -33.85 -11.65 -48.69
CA ALA A 894 -34.68 -10.91 -49.64
C ALA A 894 -36.14 -11.40 -49.69
N MET A 895 -36.36 -12.71 -49.81
CA MET A 895 -37.70 -13.32 -49.75
C MET A 895 -38.45 -13.00 -48.43
N SER A 896 -37.71 -12.84 -47.33
CA SER A 896 -38.30 -12.41 -46.05
C SER A 896 -38.87 -10.98 -46.09
N GLN A 897 -38.40 -10.13 -47.01
CA GLN A 897 -38.96 -8.79 -47.25
C GLN A 897 -40.14 -8.80 -48.22
N GLU A 898 -40.11 -9.59 -49.29
CA GLU A 898 -41.28 -9.75 -50.19
C GLU A 898 -42.54 -10.17 -49.43
N SER A 899 -42.39 -11.02 -48.40
CA SER A 899 -43.50 -11.45 -47.53
C SER A 899 -44.27 -10.29 -46.85
N LYS A 900 -43.69 -9.08 -46.78
CA LYS A 900 -44.31 -7.88 -46.19
C LYS A 900 -44.96 -6.95 -47.21
N VAL A 901 -44.69 -7.10 -48.51
CA VAL A 901 -45.32 -6.26 -49.56
C VAL A 901 -46.83 -6.52 -49.62
N GLY A 902 -47.29 -7.73 -49.27
CA GLY A 902 -48.70 -8.06 -49.08
C GLY A 902 -49.36 -7.49 -47.79
N GLN A 903 -48.59 -6.88 -46.88
CA GLN A 903 -49.08 -6.35 -45.59
C GLN A 903 -48.49 -4.98 -45.21
N MET A 904 -48.23 -4.10 -46.19
CA MET A 904 -47.87 -2.70 -45.90
C MET A 904 -48.53 -1.66 -46.83
N VAL A 905 -49.77 -1.93 -47.27
CA VAL A 905 -50.71 -0.82 -47.51
C VAL A 905 -51.04 -0.22 -46.14
N VAL A 906 -50.80 1.08 -45.98
CA VAL A 906 -50.77 1.81 -44.69
C VAL A 906 -49.58 1.43 -43.79
N LEU A 907 -48.38 1.93 -44.16
CA LEU A 907 -47.69 2.91 -43.33
C LEU A 907 -46.63 3.69 -44.14
N VAL A 908 -46.52 5.00 -43.86
CA VAL A 908 -45.59 5.96 -44.49
C VAL A 908 -45.74 6.11 -46.01
N SER A 909 -46.80 6.81 -46.41
CA SER A 909 -46.69 7.73 -47.54
C SER A 909 -45.64 8.80 -47.24
N SER A 910 -44.95 9.28 -48.29
CA SER A 910 -44.24 10.57 -48.35
C SER A 910 -43.20 10.85 -47.25
N CYS A 911 -41.97 10.37 -47.48
CA CYS A 911 -40.73 11.03 -47.04
C CYS A 911 -39.86 11.36 -48.28
N THR A 912 -40.34 12.29 -49.09
CA THR A 912 -39.73 12.88 -50.29
C THR A 912 -40.49 14.18 -50.61
N SER A 913 -39.91 15.27 -51.09
CA SER A 913 -38.52 15.79 -51.15
C SER A 913 -38.58 17.22 -51.74
N GLU A 914 -37.41 17.89 -51.88
CA GLU A 914 -37.19 19.08 -52.74
C GLU A 914 -37.54 20.51 -52.24
N VAL A 915 -36.47 21.25 -51.88
CA VAL A 915 -35.99 22.50 -52.52
C VAL A 915 -36.90 23.77 -52.63
N LYS A 916 -36.31 24.89 -52.18
CA LYS A 916 -36.50 26.35 -52.50
C LYS A 916 -37.37 27.27 -51.61
N GLU A 917 -36.64 28.22 -51.01
CA GLU A 917 -36.90 29.67 -50.82
C GLU A 917 -38.24 30.25 -50.31
N LYS A 918 -38.09 31.09 -49.27
CA LYS A 918 -38.88 32.29 -48.88
C LYS A 918 -40.32 32.13 -48.36
N GLY A 919 -40.65 32.96 -47.37
CA GLY A 919 -42.01 33.20 -46.89
C GLY A 919 -42.03 33.50 -45.38
N ASP A 920 -42.42 34.72 -45.01
CA ASP A 920 -42.48 35.20 -43.62
C ASP A 920 -43.80 34.84 -42.90
N GLU A 921 -43.85 35.20 -41.60
CA GLU A 921 -45.04 35.58 -40.81
C GLU A 921 -46.14 34.55 -40.44
N ASP A 922 -46.08 34.15 -39.17
CA ASP A 922 -47.03 34.50 -38.10
C ASP A 922 -48.34 33.72 -37.80
N SER A 923 -48.54 33.50 -36.48
CA SER A 923 -49.81 33.48 -35.73
C SER A 923 -50.77 32.24 -35.71
N GLN A 924 -51.07 31.78 -34.48
CA GLN A 924 -52.44 31.64 -33.86
C GLN A 924 -53.47 30.63 -34.50
N VAL A 925 -54.58 30.12 -33.88
CA VAL A 925 -55.19 30.17 -32.52
C VAL A 925 -56.31 29.08 -32.37
N GLU A 926 -56.52 28.50 -31.16
CA GLU A 926 -57.81 27.94 -30.62
C GLU A 926 -58.59 26.80 -31.38
N MET A 927 -59.71 26.17 -30.94
CA MET A 927 -60.41 26.05 -29.62
C MET A 927 -61.28 24.75 -29.43
N LEU A 928 -61.29 24.21 -28.19
CA LEU A 928 -62.42 23.77 -27.32
C LEU A 928 -63.59 22.80 -27.72
N LYS A 929 -64.04 22.01 -26.70
CA LYS A 929 -65.42 21.45 -26.39
C LYS A 929 -65.93 20.27 -27.27
N ASN A 930 -66.89 19.40 -26.91
CA ASN A 930 -67.78 19.11 -25.73
C ASN A 930 -68.38 17.66 -25.90
N SER A 931 -69.16 16.99 -25.00
CA SER A 931 -69.27 16.89 -23.52
C SER A 931 -70.43 15.93 -23.08
N GLY A 932 -70.23 15.02 -22.10
CA GLY A 932 -71.30 14.29 -21.35
C GLY A 932 -71.77 12.91 -21.92
N ASP A 933 -72.50 12.03 -21.20
CA ASP A 933 -72.91 12.00 -19.77
C ASP A 933 -73.49 10.61 -19.31
N ASN A 934 -73.64 10.36 -17.99
CA ASN A 934 -74.40 9.29 -17.26
C ASN A 934 -73.94 7.79 -17.35
N THR A 935 -73.79 6.91 -16.33
CA THR A 935 -74.43 6.52 -15.00
C THR A 935 -75.46 5.35 -15.12
N GLN A 936 -75.70 4.40 -14.18
CA GLN A 936 -75.30 4.15 -12.76
C GLN A 936 -75.45 2.64 -12.31
N ASP A 937 -75.26 2.32 -11.01
CA ASP A 937 -75.76 1.18 -10.17
C ASP A 937 -75.12 -0.25 -10.16
N ALA A 938 -75.21 -1.11 -9.11
CA ALA A 938 -75.18 -0.96 -7.62
C ALA A 938 -75.29 -2.33 -6.82
N ARG A 939 -74.94 -2.33 -5.50
CA ARG A 939 -75.17 -3.36 -4.41
C ARG A 939 -74.17 -4.56 -4.34
N ASN A 940 -73.77 -5.19 -3.21
CA ASN A 940 -74.02 -5.14 -1.73
C ASN A 940 -72.90 -5.98 -1.00
N ASN A 941 -72.74 -6.26 0.33
CA ASN A 941 -73.38 -5.98 1.65
C ASN A 941 -72.39 -6.35 2.83
N LYS A 942 -72.39 -5.64 3.98
CA LYS A 942 -72.01 -6.04 5.40
C LYS A 942 -70.68 -6.78 5.76
N GLY A 943 -70.02 -6.55 6.91
CA GLY A 943 -70.14 -5.51 7.96
C GLY A 943 -69.58 -5.84 9.38
N LYS A 944 -69.21 -4.79 10.16
CA LYS A 944 -68.86 -4.71 11.63
C LYS A 944 -67.56 -5.43 12.14
N GLY A 945 -66.74 -4.85 13.04
CA GLY A 945 -66.62 -3.45 13.53
C GLY A 945 -65.96 -3.26 14.93
N ASN A 946 -65.45 -2.04 15.23
CA ASN A 946 -65.07 -1.46 16.56
C ASN A 946 -63.87 -2.07 17.33
N ASN A 947 -63.10 -1.35 18.21
CA ASN A 947 -63.30 -0.04 18.87
C ASN A 947 -61.97 0.61 19.41
N LYS A 948 -61.88 1.96 19.47
CA LYS A 948 -61.09 2.87 20.39
C LYS A 948 -59.54 2.66 20.55
N ALA A 949 -58.67 3.63 20.22
CA ALA A 949 -58.32 4.92 20.89
C ALA A 949 -57.35 4.77 22.11
N LYS A 950 -56.38 5.67 22.42
CA LYS A 950 -56.46 7.15 22.52
C LYS A 950 -55.07 7.84 22.67
N LYS A 951 -54.97 9.13 22.25
CA LYS A 951 -54.09 10.28 22.69
C LYS A 951 -53.03 10.05 23.81
N SER A 952 -51.85 10.71 23.87
CA SER A 952 -51.26 11.91 23.19
C SER A 952 -49.70 11.87 23.28
N LYS A 953 -48.81 12.90 23.25
CA LYS A 953 -48.83 14.37 23.51
C LYS A 953 -47.62 15.08 22.81
N LYS A 954 -47.35 16.36 23.14
CA LYS A 954 -46.17 17.19 22.73
C LYS A 954 -45.34 17.59 23.95
N ASN A 955 -44.06 18.01 23.75
CA ASN A 955 -43.69 19.40 24.08
C ASN A 955 -42.40 19.94 23.39
N LYS A 956 -42.19 21.27 23.49
CA LYS A 956 -41.04 22.05 23.00
C LYS A 956 -40.52 23.00 24.11
N GLY A 957 -39.25 23.40 24.03
CA GLY A 957 -38.60 24.45 24.85
C GLY A 957 -37.16 24.04 25.19
N LYS A 958 -36.07 24.72 24.84
CA LYS A 958 -35.74 26.08 24.32
C LYS A 958 -35.67 27.20 25.36
N LYS A 959 -34.54 27.92 25.35
CA LYS A 959 -34.08 29.01 26.24
C LYS A 959 -33.60 28.50 27.62
N LYS A 960 -32.68 29.20 28.30
CA LYS A 960 -32.14 30.55 28.00
C LYS A 960 -30.75 30.50 27.38
#